data_AF-A0A7S3MTN9-F1
#
_entry.id   AF-A0A7S3MTN9-F1
#
_cell.length_a   1.000
_cell.length_b   1.000
_cell.length_c   1.000
_cell.angle_alpha   90.00
_cell.angle_beta   90.00
_cell.angle_gamma   90.00
#
_symmetry.space_group_name_H-M   'P 1'
#
loop_
_entity.id
_entity.type
_entity.pdbx_description
1 polymer ?
#
loop_
_entity_poly.entity_id
_entity_poly.type
_entity_poly.pdbx_seq_one_letter_code
_entity_poly.pdbx_strand_id
1 'polypeptide(L)'
;MNPGYAGRTELPDNLKALFRPVSMMIPDYAMIAEIVLFSEGFKEARSLARKMVQLYKLASEQLSKQDHYDFGMRAVKSVLVMAGQLRRKNPDTSEDVVLIRAMRDSNVPKFLEQDLPLFRGIIKDLFPSVTVPYIDYGDLERAIRNQLRERNFQEPDNFVIKIIQLFETMLVRHGNMIVGPAATGKTTLYKILAGALTQLFEEEEEDDTRTKDPWHQKIFYYVLNPKAISMGELYGQTSLTGDFTDGIVPILVRSAKEDESPALKWIVFDGPVDSLWIESMNTVLDDNKMLCLVSGERIKIPETITMLFEVQDLAQASPATVSRCGMVYIDPVYLGWEPLVESWSVSLKEQLPSHSEHLVSELKPLIGKLLPFVRSHCREEIPSTDTNLVSSCLNLLKALLNEEMVSKKRPEDAETLVNLYLIFALTWSLGANLNDKSREVFDKQLRKETQMLYSNFPYSGTIYDYCIDDDMVEFVSWETKVQPFNYDSKLPYFSILVQTVDTVKYSFLLEALAKQSCHVLFMGDTGVGKTVIVKDYISNSKSDWFVSYVVNCSAQTSTNNLNDIFEEKLQKPKKKLRRPPIGKKMIMFIDDVNMPVLDRYGSQPPVELLRQIMEGGFYDLKKFFFKSVEDVTFVGACAPPGGGRNPLPQRFTRHFNMIWQTQLSQQSM
;
A
#
# COMPACT_ATOMS: atom_id res chain seq x y z
N MET A 1 -31.93 -9.37 19.14
CA MET A 1 -31.41 -8.13 18.51
C MET A 1 -30.24 -7.64 19.35
N ASN A 2 -29.17 -7.14 18.73
CA ASN A 2 -27.96 -6.75 19.45
C ASN A 2 -28.04 -5.23 19.71
N PRO A 3 -28.47 -4.79 20.90
CA PRO A 3 -28.48 -3.37 21.23
C PRO A 3 -27.06 -2.78 21.12
N GLY A 4 -26.93 -1.58 20.55
CA GLY A 4 -25.65 -0.88 20.42
C GLY A 4 -24.74 -1.36 19.27
N TYR A 5 -25.16 -2.30 18.42
CA TYR A 5 -24.37 -2.69 17.25
C TYR A 5 -24.44 -1.58 16.18
N ALA A 6 -23.28 -1.06 15.76
CA ALA A 6 -23.19 -0.02 14.74
C ALA A 6 -23.91 -0.47 13.45
N GLY A 7 -24.74 0.42 12.89
CA GLY A 7 -25.52 0.15 11.67
C GLY A 7 -26.92 -0.43 11.88
N ARG A 8 -27.33 -0.75 13.12
CA ARG A 8 -28.70 -1.23 13.40
C ARG A 8 -29.54 -0.18 14.11
N THR A 9 -30.79 -0.04 13.70
CA THR A 9 -31.80 0.80 14.36
C THR A 9 -32.38 0.10 15.57
N GLU A 10 -32.60 0.85 16.65
CA GLU A 10 -33.38 0.35 17.78
C GLU A 10 -34.82 0.09 17.37
N LEU A 11 -35.47 -0.90 17.99
CA LEU A 11 -36.89 -1.08 17.74
C LEU A 11 -37.68 0.08 18.34
N PRO A 12 -38.70 0.54 17.61
CA PRO A 12 -39.78 1.32 18.18
C PRO A 12 -40.38 0.65 19.43
N ASP A 13 -40.72 1.44 20.45
CA ASP A 13 -41.20 0.91 21.73
C ASP A 13 -42.54 0.17 21.62
N ASN A 14 -43.39 0.55 20.65
CA ASN A 14 -44.62 -0.16 20.32
C ASN A 14 -44.35 -1.60 19.84
N LEU A 15 -43.24 -1.85 19.13
CA LEU A 15 -42.82 -3.19 18.76
C LEU A 15 -42.16 -3.92 19.93
N LYS A 16 -41.36 -3.23 20.76
CA LYS A 16 -40.75 -3.85 21.96
C LYS A 16 -41.80 -4.45 22.89
N ALA A 17 -42.95 -3.80 23.06
CA ALA A 17 -44.06 -4.28 23.88
C ALA A 17 -44.67 -5.61 23.39
N LEU A 18 -44.50 -5.96 22.11
CA LEU A 18 -45.02 -7.21 21.53
C LEU A 18 -44.08 -8.40 21.76
N PHE A 19 -42.85 -8.19 22.22
CA PHE A 19 -41.85 -9.23 22.39
C PHE A 19 -41.47 -9.43 23.86
N ARG A 20 -41.18 -10.68 24.23
CA ARG A 20 -40.55 -10.99 25.53
C ARG A 20 -39.03 -10.90 25.37
N PRO A 21 -38.31 -10.13 26.21
CA PRO A 21 -36.85 -10.10 26.16
C PRO A 21 -36.30 -11.45 26.63
N VAL A 22 -35.35 -12.00 25.86
CA VAL A 22 -34.57 -13.18 26.25
C VAL A 22 -33.10 -12.77 26.31
N SER A 23 -32.50 -12.88 27.49
CA SER A 23 -31.08 -12.58 27.68
C SER A 23 -30.25 -13.82 27.42
N MET A 24 -29.52 -13.84 26.30
CA MET A 24 -28.52 -14.88 26.05
C MET A 24 -27.15 -14.41 26.57
N MET A 25 -26.65 -15.11 27.59
CA MET A 25 -25.33 -14.85 28.18
C MET A 25 -24.21 -15.48 27.34
N ILE A 26 -22.95 -15.20 27.69
CA ILE A 26 -21.77 -15.78 27.03
C ILE A 26 -21.83 -17.31 27.19
N PRO A 27 -21.74 -18.08 26.09
CA PRO A 27 -21.77 -19.54 26.17
C PRO A 27 -20.49 -20.09 26.78
N ASP A 28 -20.54 -21.33 27.26
CA ASP A 28 -19.34 -22.04 27.74
C ASP A 28 -18.49 -22.52 26.54
N TYR A 29 -17.38 -21.82 26.29
CA TYR A 29 -16.49 -22.13 25.16
C TYR A 29 -15.81 -23.50 25.32
N ALA A 30 -15.55 -23.93 26.55
CA ALA A 30 -14.86 -25.20 26.81
C ALA A 30 -15.76 -26.38 26.48
N MET A 31 -17.04 -26.32 26.89
CA MET A 31 -18.02 -27.34 26.57
C MET A 31 -18.26 -27.44 25.06
N ILE A 32 -18.37 -26.31 24.38
CA ILE A 32 -18.56 -26.30 22.92
C ILE A 32 -17.31 -26.87 22.22
N ALA A 33 -16.11 -26.45 22.64
CA ALA A 33 -14.88 -26.94 22.05
C ALA A 33 -14.68 -28.45 22.25
N GLU A 34 -15.02 -28.97 23.43
CA GLU A 34 -14.99 -30.40 23.74
C GLU A 34 -15.90 -31.20 22.81
N ILE A 35 -17.15 -30.76 22.62
CA ILE A 35 -18.12 -31.42 21.73
C ILE A 35 -17.61 -31.43 20.28
N VAL A 36 -17.07 -30.31 19.81
CA VAL A 36 -16.57 -30.19 18.43
C VAL A 36 -15.34 -31.09 18.23
N LEU A 37 -14.38 -31.09 19.15
CA LEU A 37 -13.21 -31.98 19.08
C LEU A 37 -13.60 -33.46 19.06
N PHE A 38 -14.58 -33.87 19.88
CA PHE A 38 -15.10 -35.23 19.83
C PHE A 38 -15.71 -35.56 18.46
N SER A 39 -16.46 -34.62 17.87
CA SER A 39 -17.04 -34.81 16.54
C SER A 39 -15.99 -34.92 15.42
N GLU A 40 -14.81 -34.33 15.62
CA GLU A 40 -13.66 -34.40 14.71
C GLU A 40 -12.73 -35.60 14.99
N GLY A 41 -13.06 -36.46 15.96
CA GLY A 41 -12.36 -37.72 16.22
C GLY A 41 -11.22 -37.64 17.24
N PHE A 42 -11.20 -36.62 18.09
CA PHE A 42 -10.24 -36.51 19.21
C PHE A 42 -10.69 -37.35 20.40
N LYS A 43 -9.78 -38.12 20.99
CA LYS A 43 -10.03 -38.92 22.20
C LYS A 43 -9.82 -38.10 23.48
N GLU A 44 -8.82 -37.21 23.49
CA GLU A 44 -8.47 -36.37 24.66
C GLU A 44 -9.15 -34.99 24.64
N ALA A 45 -10.27 -34.88 23.92
CA ALA A 45 -11.00 -33.64 23.64
C ALA A 45 -11.25 -32.75 24.88
N ARG A 46 -11.58 -33.34 26.02
CA ARG A 46 -11.87 -32.60 27.27
C ARG A 46 -10.65 -31.83 27.81
N SER A 47 -9.47 -32.46 27.79
CA SER A 47 -8.23 -31.83 28.26
C SER A 47 -7.80 -30.73 27.29
N LEU A 48 -7.81 -31.06 26.00
CA LEU A 48 -7.44 -30.19 24.90
C LEU A 48 -8.33 -28.93 24.80
N ALA A 49 -9.64 -29.08 24.94
CA ALA A 49 -10.60 -27.98 24.93
C ALA A 49 -10.32 -26.95 26.03
N ARG A 50 -10.04 -27.42 27.26
CA ARG A 50 -9.70 -26.53 28.39
C ARG A 50 -8.41 -25.76 28.15
N LYS A 51 -7.36 -26.44 27.65
CA LYS A 51 -6.09 -25.80 27.30
C LYS A 51 -6.28 -24.76 26.20
N MET A 52 -7.05 -25.08 25.16
CA MET A 52 -7.34 -24.17 24.06
C MET A 52 -8.07 -22.91 24.53
N VAL A 53 -9.15 -23.06 25.32
CA VAL A 53 -9.89 -21.90 25.84
C VAL A 53 -9.01 -21.05 26.73
N GLN A 54 -8.17 -21.66 27.57
CA GLN A 54 -7.21 -20.94 28.41
C GLN A 54 -6.17 -20.19 27.57
N LEU A 55 -5.68 -20.78 26.47
CA LEU A 55 -4.76 -20.12 25.53
C LEU A 55 -5.38 -18.87 24.93
N TYR A 56 -6.62 -18.94 24.44
CA TYR A 56 -7.33 -17.80 23.86
C TYR A 56 -7.64 -16.71 24.89
N LYS A 57 -7.97 -17.11 26.13
CA LYS A 57 -8.16 -16.17 27.23
C LYS A 57 -6.86 -15.43 27.55
N LEU A 58 -5.76 -16.16 27.75
CA LEU A 58 -4.44 -15.57 28.02
C LEU A 58 -3.96 -14.69 26.85
N ALA A 59 -4.16 -15.13 25.61
CA ALA A 59 -3.82 -14.33 24.43
C ALA A 59 -4.60 -13.00 24.41
N SER A 60 -5.90 -13.02 24.74
CA SER A 60 -6.71 -11.80 24.80
C SER A 60 -6.33 -10.83 25.94
N GLU A 61 -5.73 -11.36 27.01
CA GLU A 61 -5.33 -10.58 28.19
C GLU A 61 -3.88 -10.07 28.12
N GLN A 62 -2.98 -10.82 27.47
CA GLN A 62 -1.53 -10.55 27.47
C GLN A 62 -1.00 -9.95 26.15
N LEU A 63 -1.62 -10.25 25.01
CA LEU A 63 -1.17 -9.70 23.73
C LEU A 63 -1.63 -8.25 23.56
N SER A 64 -0.99 -7.52 22.65
CA SER A 64 -1.40 -6.16 22.32
C SER A 64 -2.84 -6.12 21.77
N LYS A 65 -3.55 -5.02 22.03
CA LYS A 65 -4.92 -4.83 21.50
C LYS A 65 -4.86 -4.33 20.06
N GLN A 66 -5.37 -5.12 19.13
CA GLN A 66 -5.42 -4.80 17.70
C GLN A 66 -6.82 -5.04 17.12
N ASP A 67 -7.22 -4.26 16.12
CA ASP A 67 -8.55 -4.37 15.48
C ASP A 67 -8.76 -5.69 14.73
N HIS A 68 -7.67 -6.31 14.28
CA HIS A 68 -7.67 -7.56 13.52
C HIS A 68 -7.49 -8.80 14.42
N TYR A 69 -7.36 -8.64 15.74
CA TYR A 69 -7.27 -9.76 16.68
C TYR A 69 -8.68 -10.25 17.01
N ASP A 70 -8.97 -11.51 16.68
CA ASP A 70 -10.22 -12.18 17.02
C ASP A 70 -9.96 -13.43 17.86
N PHE A 71 -10.40 -13.37 19.12
CA PHE A 71 -10.36 -14.47 20.08
C PHE A 71 -11.77 -14.98 20.44
N GLY A 72 -12.79 -14.59 19.65
CA GLY A 72 -14.18 -15.00 19.87
C GLY A 72 -14.47 -16.44 19.43
N MET A 73 -15.68 -16.93 19.78
CA MET A 73 -16.09 -18.31 19.51
C MET A 73 -16.03 -18.72 18.04
N ARG A 74 -16.17 -17.78 17.10
CA ARG A 74 -16.06 -18.08 15.65
C ARG A 74 -14.64 -18.45 15.26
N ALA A 75 -13.65 -17.67 15.71
CA ALA A 75 -12.24 -18.00 15.51
C ALA A 75 -11.91 -19.36 16.16
N VAL A 76 -12.36 -19.57 17.40
CA VAL A 76 -12.20 -20.86 18.11
C VAL A 76 -12.78 -22.01 17.30
N LYS A 77 -14.03 -21.91 16.85
CA LYS A 77 -14.68 -22.95 16.02
C LYS A 77 -13.88 -23.24 14.76
N SER A 78 -13.38 -22.22 14.07
CA SER A 78 -12.62 -22.41 12.84
C SER A 78 -11.28 -23.13 13.07
N VAL A 79 -10.61 -22.85 14.18
CA VAL A 79 -9.39 -23.60 14.56
C VAL A 79 -9.71 -25.05 14.89
N LEU A 80 -10.84 -25.33 15.56
CA LEU A 80 -11.27 -26.69 15.87
C LEU A 80 -11.56 -27.52 14.61
N VAL A 81 -12.27 -26.94 13.65
CA VAL A 81 -12.54 -27.59 12.36
C VAL A 81 -11.24 -27.84 11.59
N MET A 82 -10.31 -26.86 11.60
CA MET A 82 -8.98 -27.02 11.01
C MET A 82 -8.20 -28.17 11.67
N ALA A 83 -8.22 -28.25 13.00
CA ALA A 83 -7.57 -29.33 13.74
C ALA A 83 -8.12 -30.71 13.35
N GLY A 84 -9.44 -30.81 13.16
CA GLY A 84 -10.10 -32.02 12.67
C GLY A 84 -9.71 -32.44 11.25
N GLN A 85 -9.54 -31.47 10.34
CA GLN A 85 -9.02 -31.72 9.00
C GLN A 85 -7.56 -32.19 9.04
N LEU A 86 -6.71 -31.53 9.84
CA LEU A 86 -5.31 -31.91 10.02
C LEU A 86 -5.16 -33.29 10.66
N ARG A 87 -6.06 -33.65 11.58
CA ARG A 87 -6.13 -34.98 12.22
C ARG A 87 -6.44 -36.07 11.20
N ARG A 88 -7.40 -35.81 10.30
CA ARG A 88 -7.75 -36.74 9.20
C ARG A 88 -6.61 -36.93 8.20
N LYS A 89 -5.87 -35.86 7.90
CA LYS A 89 -4.67 -35.93 7.04
C LYS A 89 -3.49 -36.64 7.70
N ASN A 90 -3.35 -36.53 9.03
CA ASN A 90 -2.24 -37.13 9.79
C ASN A 90 -2.74 -37.99 10.97
N PRO A 91 -3.30 -39.19 10.72
CA PRO A 91 -3.92 -40.02 11.76
C PRO A 91 -2.95 -40.51 12.86
N ASP A 92 -1.67 -40.63 12.55
CA ASP A 92 -0.66 -41.17 13.48
C ASP A 92 -0.01 -40.10 14.36
N THR A 93 -0.26 -38.81 14.09
CA THR A 93 0.32 -37.72 14.87
C THR A 93 -0.42 -37.51 16.19
N SER A 94 0.30 -37.22 17.28
CA SER A 94 -0.32 -36.92 18.58
C SER A 94 -1.37 -35.81 18.50
N GLU A 95 -2.49 -35.97 19.22
CA GLU A 95 -3.60 -35.02 19.23
C GLU A 95 -3.19 -33.63 19.73
N ASP A 96 -2.29 -33.56 20.72
CA ASP A 96 -1.70 -32.30 21.18
C ASP A 96 -0.97 -31.57 20.03
N VAL A 97 -0.13 -32.29 19.26
CA VAL A 97 0.66 -31.71 18.17
C VAL A 97 -0.26 -31.17 17.07
N VAL A 98 -1.31 -31.92 16.72
CA VAL A 98 -2.29 -31.50 15.71
C VAL A 98 -3.01 -30.23 16.14
N LEU A 99 -3.44 -30.14 17.41
CA LEU A 99 -4.13 -28.95 17.90
C LEU A 99 -3.20 -27.74 18.00
N ILE A 100 -1.97 -27.91 18.49
CA ILE A 100 -0.99 -26.81 18.54
C ILE A 100 -0.69 -26.30 17.13
N ARG A 101 -0.55 -27.20 16.15
CA ARG A 101 -0.38 -26.84 14.76
C ARG A 101 -1.55 -26.00 14.25
N ALA A 102 -2.79 -26.45 14.43
CA ALA A 102 -3.97 -25.68 14.03
C ALA A 102 -4.03 -24.29 14.69
N MET A 103 -3.68 -24.19 15.98
CA MET A 103 -3.63 -22.92 16.70
C MET A 103 -2.52 -22.00 16.17
N ARG A 104 -1.36 -22.55 15.81
CA ARG A 104 -0.25 -21.78 15.25
C ARG A 104 -0.59 -21.27 13.86
N ASP A 105 -1.00 -22.17 12.97
CA ASP A 105 -1.27 -21.88 11.56
C ASP A 105 -2.43 -20.88 11.42
N SER A 106 -3.42 -20.91 12.33
CA SER A 106 -4.52 -19.94 12.31
C SER A 106 -4.20 -18.57 12.91
N ASN A 107 -3.27 -18.47 13.88
CA ASN A 107 -3.09 -17.23 14.65
C ASN A 107 -1.76 -16.51 14.36
N VAL A 108 -0.68 -17.23 14.09
CA VAL A 108 0.62 -16.62 13.76
C VAL A 108 0.55 -15.66 12.57
N PRO A 109 -0.20 -15.93 11.49
CA PRO A 109 -0.33 -14.97 10.39
C PRO A 109 -0.95 -13.63 10.80
N LYS A 110 -1.75 -13.62 11.88
CA LYS A 110 -2.50 -12.45 12.35
C LYS A 110 -1.70 -11.52 13.25
N PHE A 111 -0.71 -12.05 13.97
CA PHE A 111 -0.06 -11.33 15.05
C PHE A 111 1.05 -10.40 14.57
N LEU A 112 1.25 -9.33 15.34
CA LEU A 112 2.43 -8.47 15.25
C LEU A 112 3.70 -9.25 15.63
N GLU A 113 4.84 -8.85 15.09
CA GLU A 113 6.13 -9.52 15.35
C GLU A 113 6.45 -9.56 16.85
N GLN A 114 6.21 -8.46 17.57
CA GLN A 114 6.44 -8.36 19.02
C GLN A 114 5.56 -9.29 19.88
N ASP A 115 4.40 -9.69 19.36
CA ASP A 115 3.44 -10.54 20.07
C ASP A 115 3.73 -12.05 19.85
N LEU A 116 4.47 -12.40 18.79
CA LEU A 116 4.81 -13.80 18.49
C LEU A 116 5.62 -14.49 19.62
N PRO A 117 6.63 -13.86 20.25
CA PRO A 117 7.32 -14.46 21.39
C PRO A 117 6.39 -14.72 22.58
N LEU A 118 5.48 -13.80 22.89
CA LEU A 118 4.51 -13.94 23.97
C LEU A 118 3.56 -15.11 23.69
N PHE A 119 3.02 -15.19 22.48
CA PHE A 119 2.15 -16.29 22.07
C PHE A 119 2.85 -17.66 22.12
N ARG A 120 4.11 -17.74 21.68
CA ARG A 120 4.94 -18.95 21.81
C ARG A 120 5.17 -19.32 23.27
N GLY A 121 5.34 -18.34 24.15
CA GLY A 121 5.40 -18.53 25.61
C GLY A 121 4.13 -19.17 26.16
N ILE A 122 2.96 -18.62 25.81
CA ILE A 122 1.65 -19.15 26.23
C ILE A 122 1.47 -20.61 25.76
N ILE A 123 1.86 -20.93 24.51
CA ILE A 123 1.82 -22.32 24.01
C ILE A 123 2.73 -23.21 24.84
N LYS A 124 3.98 -22.79 25.09
CA LYS A 124 4.96 -23.59 25.84
C LYS A 124 4.51 -23.86 27.28
N ASP A 125 3.86 -22.91 27.93
CA ASP A 125 3.35 -23.06 29.29
C ASP A 125 2.18 -24.05 29.37
N LEU A 126 1.31 -24.07 28.35
CA LEU A 126 0.16 -24.98 28.28
C LEU A 126 0.51 -26.37 27.72
N PHE A 127 1.58 -26.47 26.92
CA PHE A 127 2.05 -27.68 26.24
C PHE A 127 3.59 -27.84 26.37
N PRO A 128 4.13 -28.05 27.58
CA PRO A 128 5.57 -28.01 27.84
C PRO A 128 6.39 -29.11 27.17
N SER A 129 5.78 -30.27 26.89
CA SER A 129 6.48 -31.47 26.40
C SER A 129 6.39 -31.67 24.89
N VAL A 130 5.83 -30.71 24.14
CA VAL A 130 5.44 -30.92 22.73
C VAL A 130 6.27 -30.05 21.80
N THR A 131 7.06 -30.68 20.93
CA THR A 131 7.76 -30.02 19.83
C THR A 131 6.95 -30.15 18.54
N VAL A 132 6.57 -29.02 17.94
CA VAL A 132 5.81 -29.01 16.68
C VAL A 132 6.79 -29.20 15.51
N PRO A 133 6.58 -30.18 14.63
CA PRO A 133 7.45 -30.39 13.47
C PRO A 133 7.35 -29.22 12.48
N TYR A 134 8.47 -28.93 11.81
CA TYR A 134 8.51 -28.01 10.67
C TYR A 134 7.84 -28.66 9.46
N ILE A 135 7.10 -27.87 8.67
CA ILE A 135 6.49 -28.33 7.43
C ILE A 135 7.35 -27.80 6.30
N ASP A 136 7.85 -28.72 5.48
CA ASP A 136 8.60 -28.37 4.29
C ASP A 136 7.63 -28.09 3.14
N TYR A 137 7.60 -26.84 2.67
CA TYR A 137 6.83 -26.41 1.49
C TYR A 137 7.69 -26.39 0.23
N GLY A 138 8.80 -27.14 0.21
CA GLY A 138 9.92 -27.01 -0.73
C GLY A 138 9.58 -26.65 -2.18
N ASP A 139 8.57 -27.29 -2.78
CA ASP A 139 8.15 -26.96 -4.15
C ASP A 139 7.53 -25.56 -4.28
N LEU A 140 6.62 -25.19 -3.37
CA LEU A 140 6.02 -23.86 -3.32
C LEU A 140 7.04 -22.80 -2.93
N GLU A 141 7.90 -23.07 -1.95
CA GLU A 141 8.97 -22.13 -1.59
C GLU A 141 9.93 -21.90 -2.76
N ARG A 142 10.33 -22.96 -3.47
CA ARG A 142 11.15 -22.87 -4.69
C ARG A 142 10.46 -22.02 -5.74
N ALA A 143 9.19 -22.26 -6.05
CA ALA A 143 8.45 -21.48 -7.04
C ALA A 143 8.31 -20.01 -6.62
N ILE A 144 8.06 -19.72 -5.35
CA ILE A 144 8.02 -18.35 -4.82
C ILE A 144 9.36 -17.64 -5.03
N ARG A 145 10.47 -18.29 -4.67
CA ARG A 145 11.82 -17.73 -4.85
C ARG A 145 12.14 -17.52 -6.33
N ASN A 146 11.76 -18.45 -7.20
CA ASN A 146 11.90 -18.29 -8.65
C ASN A 146 11.14 -17.07 -9.17
N GLN A 147 9.88 -16.89 -8.77
CA GLN A 147 9.07 -15.73 -9.17
C GLN A 147 9.63 -14.39 -8.65
N LEU A 148 10.29 -14.39 -7.49
CA LEU A 148 11.01 -13.20 -7.01
C LEU A 148 12.22 -12.90 -7.90
N ARG A 149 13.02 -13.92 -8.26
CA ARG A 149 14.18 -13.78 -9.16
C ARG A 149 13.79 -13.31 -10.56
N GLU A 150 12.75 -13.89 -11.16
CA GLU A 150 12.26 -13.51 -12.49
C GLU A 150 11.88 -12.03 -12.58
N ARG A 151 11.46 -11.44 -11.46
CA ARG A 151 11.11 -10.02 -11.35
C ARG A 151 12.25 -9.14 -10.83
N ASN A 152 13.44 -9.71 -10.66
CA ASN A 152 14.62 -9.06 -10.08
C ASN A 152 14.38 -8.49 -8.67
N PHE A 153 13.55 -9.16 -7.87
CA PHE A 153 13.33 -8.83 -6.46
C PHE A 153 14.23 -9.64 -5.54
N GLN A 154 14.55 -9.09 -4.37
CA GLN A 154 15.24 -9.85 -3.34
C GLN A 154 14.32 -10.90 -2.70
N GLU A 155 14.94 -11.88 -2.03
CA GLU A 155 14.26 -13.00 -1.37
C GLU A 155 14.41 -12.98 0.17
N PRO A 156 13.89 -11.97 0.89
CA PRO A 156 13.89 -12.02 2.35
C PRO A 156 13.09 -13.21 2.87
N ASP A 157 13.69 -14.06 3.71
CA ASP A 157 13.05 -15.27 4.23
C ASP A 157 11.73 -14.98 4.96
N ASN A 158 11.70 -13.90 5.75
CA ASN A 158 10.50 -13.47 6.44
C ASN A 158 9.36 -13.11 5.48
N PHE A 159 9.67 -12.51 4.33
CA PHE A 159 8.68 -12.18 3.31
C PHE A 159 8.17 -13.43 2.60
N VAL A 160 9.06 -14.40 2.30
CA VAL A 160 8.70 -15.72 1.75
C VAL A 160 7.77 -16.48 2.69
N ILE A 161 8.06 -16.49 4.00
CA ILE A 161 7.20 -17.08 5.02
C ILE A 161 5.80 -16.43 5.00
N LYS A 162 5.71 -15.10 4.85
CA LYS A 162 4.41 -14.42 4.75
C LYS A 162 3.63 -14.77 3.47
N ILE A 163 4.31 -15.00 2.35
CA ILE A 163 3.68 -15.49 1.11
C ILE A 163 3.06 -16.87 1.34
N ILE A 164 3.80 -17.78 2.00
CA ILE A 164 3.32 -19.12 2.36
C ILE A 164 2.14 -19.04 3.33
N GLN A 165 2.21 -18.16 4.35
CA GLN A 165 1.10 -17.97 5.28
C GLN A 165 -0.18 -17.47 4.60
N LEU A 166 -0.07 -16.64 3.56
CA LEU A 166 -1.23 -16.27 2.75
C LEU A 166 -1.83 -17.51 2.06
N PHE A 167 -0.99 -18.33 1.43
CA PHE A 167 -1.45 -19.57 0.80
C PHE A 167 -2.18 -20.48 1.79
N GLU A 168 -1.58 -20.76 2.96
CA GLU A 168 -2.20 -21.57 4.02
C GLU A 168 -3.56 -21.02 4.45
N THR A 169 -3.67 -19.70 4.56
CA THR A 169 -4.92 -19.05 4.95
C THR A 169 -5.99 -19.20 3.86
N MET A 170 -5.59 -19.09 2.58
CA MET A 170 -6.47 -19.26 1.42
C MET A 170 -7.01 -20.69 1.26
N LEU A 171 -6.24 -21.71 1.66
CA LEU A 171 -6.70 -23.11 1.67
C LEU A 171 -7.91 -23.33 2.59
N VAL A 172 -8.05 -22.50 3.63
CA VAL A 172 -9.06 -22.64 4.69
C VAL A 172 -10.23 -21.67 4.48
N ARG A 173 -9.94 -20.49 3.95
CA ARG A 173 -10.91 -19.38 3.81
C ARG A 173 -10.92 -18.87 2.38
N HIS A 174 -12.11 -18.72 1.81
CA HIS A 174 -12.31 -18.10 0.49
C HIS A 174 -12.33 -16.56 0.53
N GLY A 175 -12.33 -15.95 1.72
CA GLY A 175 -12.21 -14.51 1.92
C GLY A 175 -11.02 -14.20 2.80
N ASN A 176 -10.03 -13.45 2.31
CA ASN A 176 -8.78 -13.18 3.03
C ASN A 176 -8.44 -11.69 3.04
N MET A 177 -8.04 -11.18 4.20
CA MET A 177 -7.61 -9.81 4.41
C MET A 177 -6.09 -9.77 4.60
N ILE A 178 -5.43 -9.02 3.73
CA ILE A 178 -4.00 -8.69 3.82
C ILE A 178 -3.93 -7.30 4.44
N VAL A 179 -3.55 -7.25 5.70
CA VAL A 179 -3.54 -6.02 6.53
C VAL A 179 -2.11 -5.57 6.74
N GLY A 180 -1.87 -4.27 6.65
CA GLY A 180 -0.61 -3.68 7.09
C GLY A 180 -0.37 -2.30 6.51
N PRO A 181 0.62 -1.55 7.03
CA PRO A 181 0.93 -0.20 6.59
C PRO A 181 1.21 -0.05 5.09
N ALA A 182 1.22 1.18 4.60
CA ALA A 182 1.62 1.48 3.23
C ALA A 182 3.06 0.99 2.94
N ALA A 183 3.31 0.56 1.69
CA ALA A 183 4.63 0.13 1.21
C ALA A 183 5.25 -1.13 1.88
N THR A 184 4.45 -1.99 2.51
CA THR A 184 4.91 -3.28 3.07
C THR A 184 4.93 -4.46 2.09
N GLY A 185 4.73 -4.21 0.79
CA GLY A 185 4.78 -5.27 -0.23
C GLY A 185 3.52 -6.14 -0.35
N LYS A 186 2.37 -5.75 0.23
CA LYS A 186 1.09 -6.50 0.12
C LYS A 186 0.72 -6.88 -1.31
N THR A 187 0.80 -5.92 -2.23
CA THR A 187 0.50 -6.15 -3.64
C THR A 187 1.47 -7.14 -4.27
N THR A 188 2.77 -7.04 -3.94
CA THR A 188 3.80 -7.98 -4.40
C THR A 188 3.54 -9.37 -3.83
N LEU A 189 3.14 -9.47 -2.55
CA LEU A 189 2.92 -10.73 -1.85
C LEU A 189 1.93 -11.62 -2.58
N TYR A 190 0.72 -11.14 -2.89
CA TYR A 190 -0.27 -11.97 -3.59
C TYR A 190 0.10 -12.17 -5.07
N LYS A 191 0.74 -11.19 -5.74
CA LYS A 191 1.15 -11.34 -7.14
C LYS A 191 2.24 -12.40 -7.32
N ILE A 192 3.19 -12.50 -6.38
CA ILE A 192 4.20 -13.55 -6.37
C ILE A 192 3.56 -14.90 -6.09
N LEU A 193 2.62 -14.97 -5.13
CA LEU A 193 1.87 -16.21 -4.89
C LEU A 193 1.11 -16.67 -6.14
N ALA A 194 0.44 -15.75 -6.84
CA ALA A 194 -0.26 -16.05 -8.08
C ALA A 194 0.68 -16.58 -9.17
N GLY A 195 1.86 -15.96 -9.32
CA GLY A 195 2.89 -16.43 -10.24
C GLY A 195 3.40 -17.82 -9.87
N ALA A 196 3.67 -18.06 -8.58
CA ALA A 196 4.25 -19.32 -8.11
C ALA A 196 3.30 -20.50 -8.30
N LEU A 197 2.01 -20.31 -8.00
CA LEU A 197 0.99 -21.35 -8.24
C LEU A 197 0.75 -21.59 -9.73
N THR A 198 0.86 -20.54 -10.56
CA THR A 198 0.78 -20.70 -12.02
C THR A 198 1.99 -21.45 -12.58
N GLN A 199 3.20 -21.15 -12.07
CA GLN A 199 4.42 -21.86 -12.43
C GLN A 199 4.34 -23.35 -12.05
N LEU A 200 3.87 -23.67 -10.84
CA LEU A 200 3.71 -25.06 -10.41
C LEU A 200 2.68 -25.80 -11.27
N PHE A 201 1.59 -25.13 -11.65
CA PHE A 201 0.60 -25.69 -12.57
C PHE A 201 1.23 -26.05 -13.92
N GLU A 202 2.02 -25.15 -14.50
CA GLU A 202 2.69 -25.38 -15.79
C GLU A 202 3.71 -26.53 -15.68
N GLU A 203 4.51 -26.58 -14.61
CA GLU A 203 5.45 -27.67 -14.36
C GLU A 203 4.76 -29.04 -14.16
N GLU A 204 3.57 -29.07 -13.55
CA GLU A 204 2.76 -30.29 -13.35
C GLU A 204 1.99 -30.72 -14.61
N GLU A 205 1.71 -29.80 -15.53
CA GLU A 205 1.17 -30.15 -16.86
C GLU A 205 2.26 -30.71 -17.78
N GLU A 206 3.50 -30.24 -17.66
CA GLU A 206 4.64 -30.72 -18.46
C GLU A 206 5.17 -32.08 -18.02
N ASP A 207 5.11 -32.40 -16.72
CA ASP A 207 5.59 -33.65 -16.15
C ASP A 207 4.45 -34.50 -15.58
N ASP A 208 3.97 -35.46 -16.39
CA ASP A 208 2.93 -36.43 -16.02
C ASP A 208 3.28 -37.30 -14.81
N THR A 209 4.53 -37.29 -14.33
CA THR A 209 4.94 -38.05 -13.14
C THR A 209 4.70 -37.29 -11.82
N ARG A 210 4.41 -35.98 -11.87
CA ARG A 210 4.14 -35.17 -10.67
C ARG A 210 2.70 -35.32 -10.21
N THR A 211 2.50 -35.27 -8.89
CA THR A 211 1.15 -35.31 -8.30
C THR A 211 0.49 -33.96 -8.52
N LYS A 212 -0.63 -33.95 -9.26
CA LYS A 212 -1.38 -32.72 -9.54
C LYS A 212 -2.09 -32.22 -8.29
N ASP A 213 -1.67 -31.07 -7.76
CA ASP A 213 -2.38 -30.42 -6.65
C ASP A 213 -3.54 -29.58 -7.22
N PRO A 214 -4.80 -29.78 -6.78
CA PRO A 214 -5.94 -28.96 -7.22
C PRO A 214 -5.76 -27.45 -7.00
N TRP A 215 -4.86 -27.03 -6.11
CA TRP A 215 -4.57 -25.62 -5.84
C TRP A 215 -3.46 -25.04 -6.71
N HIS A 216 -2.65 -25.87 -7.36
CA HIS A 216 -1.71 -25.42 -8.40
C HIS A 216 -2.52 -25.22 -9.67
N GLN A 217 -2.94 -23.98 -9.90
CA GLN A 217 -3.74 -23.58 -11.04
C GLN A 217 -3.27 -22.22 -11.53
N LYS A 218 -3.54 -21.95 -12.82
CA LYS A 218 -3.38 -20.60 -13.36
C LYS A 218 -4.28 -19.61 -12.63
N ILE A 219 -3.72 -18.47 -12.23
CA ILE A 219 -4.45 -17.45 -11.46
C ILE A 219 -4.66 -16.18 -12.26
N PHE A 220 -5.90 -15.72 -12.30
CA PHE A 220 -6.29 -14.41 -12.79
C PHE A 220 -6.76 -13.56 -11.61
N TYR A 221 -6.40 -12.28 -11.59
CA TYR A 221 -6.87 -11.37 -10.55
C TYR A 221 -7.43 -10.07 -11.12
N TYR A 222 -8.49 -9.57 -10.49
CA TYR A 222 -9.18 -8.33 -10.83
C TYR A 222 -9.09 -7.37 -9.63
N VAL A 223 -8.49 -6.21 -9.80
CA VAL A 223 -8.25 -5.26 -8.72
C VAL A 223 -9.20 -4.07 -8.81
N LEU A 224 -9.94 -3.79 -7.75
CA LEU A 224 -10.80 -2.61 -7.63
C LEU A 224 -10.61 -1.92 -6.28
N ASN A 225 -10.75 -0.59 -6.26
CA ASN A 225 -10.82 0.16 -5.03
C ASN A 225 -12.29 0.43 -4.66
N PRO A 226 -12.83 -0.16 -3.58
CA PRO A 226 -14.24 -0.02 -3.21
C PRO A 226 -14.64 1.40 -2.83
N LYS A 227 -13.67 2.25 -2.46
CA LYS A 227 -13.89 3.65 -2.07
C LYS A 227 -13.63 4.64 -3.20
N ALA A 228 -13.07 4.20 -4.32
CA ALA A 228 -12.89 5.02 -5.52
C ALA A 228 -14.19 5.15 -6.34
N ILE A 229 -15.26 4.49 -5.94
CA ILE A 229 -16.58 4.50 -6.60
C ILE A 229 -17.68 4.59 -5.53
N SER A 230 -18.89 4.94 -5.95
CA SER A 230 -20.04 4.97 -5.04
C SER A 230 -20.58 3.56 -4.73
N MET A 231 -21.36 3.44 -3.65
CA MET A 231 -22.04 2.19 -3.29
C MET A 231 -22.93 1.64 -4.40
N GLY A 232 -23.67 2.51 -5.08
CA GLY A 232 -24.53 2.12 -6.20
C GLY A 232 -23.75 1.62 -7.40
N GLU A 233 -22.56 2.16 -7.66
CA GLU A 233 -21.67 1.67 -8.73
C GLU A 233 -20.92 0.39 -8.34
N LEU A 234 -20.73 0.15 -7.04
CA LEU A 234 -20.07 -1.05 -6.53
C LEU A 234 -20.98 -2.28 -6.62
N TYR A 235 -22.23 -2.18 -6.16
CA TYR A 235 -23.17 -3.32 -6.06
C TYR A 235 -24.42 -3.23 -6.94
N GLY A 236 -24.67 -2.09 -7.57
CA GLY A 236 -25.86 -1.81 -8.36
C GLY A 236 -26.84 -0.90 -7.61
N GLN A 237 -27.64 -0.16 -8.38
CA GLN A 237 -28.65 0.76 -7.88
C GLN A 237 -29.86 0.83 -8.81
N THR A 238 -31.04 1.05 -8.24
CA THR A 238 -32.24 1.37 -9.00
C THR A 238 -32.30 2.86 -9.23
N SER A 239 -32.39 3.27 -10.50
CA SER A 239 -32.56 4.67 -10.88
C SER A 239 -33.94 5.21 -10.45
N LEU A 240 -34.10 6.53 -10.46
CA LEU A 240 -35.38 7.18 -10.17
C LEU A 240 -36.50 6.77 -11.15
N THR A 241 -36.16 6.31 -12.35
CA THR A 241 -37.10 5.80 -13.36
C THR A 241 -37.51 4.35 -13.12
N GLY A 242 -36.90 3.67 -12.14
CA GLY A 242 -37.16 2.26 -11.81
C GLY A 242 -36.25 1.27 -12.52
N ASP A 243 -35.38 1.72 -13.43
CA ASP A 243 -34.43 0.85 -14.12
C ASP A 243 -33.27 0.49 -13.20
N PHE A 244 -33.02 -0.82 -13.02
CA PHE A 244 -31.88 -1.31 -12.25
C PHE A 244 -30.60 -1.25 -13.08
N THR A 245 -29.59 -0.55 -12.57
CA THR A 245 -28.24 -0.54 -13.12
C THR A 245 -27.36 -1.41 -12.25
N ASP A 246 -26.61 -2.29 -12.88
CA ASP A 246 -25.73 -3.22 -12.18
C ASP A 246 -24.45 -2.56 -11.65
N GLY A 247 -23.77 -3.23 -10.71
CA GLY A 247 -22.51 -2.79 -10.14
C GLY A 247 -21.29 -3.49 -10.72
N ILE A 248 -20.11 -2.97 -10.41
CA ILE A 248 -18.82 -3.54 -10.84
C ILE A 248 -18.60 -4.93 -10.23
N VAL A 249 -18.88 -5.12 -8.94
CA VAL A 249 -18.64 -6.41 -8.25
C VAL A 249 -19.49 -7.54 -8.84
N PRO A 250 -20.83 -7.39 -9.00
CA PRO A 250 -21.65 -8.38 -9.69
C PRO A 250 -21.11 -8.77 -11.07
N ILE A 251 -20.73 -7.78 -11.88
CA ILE A 251 -20.24 -8.00 -13.24
C ILE A 251 -18.93 -8.80 -13.23
N LEU A 252 -17.99 -8.46 -12.34
CA LEU A 252 -16.75 -9.21 -12.18
C LEU A 252 -17.00 -10.65 -11.73
N VAL A 253 -17.91 -10.85 -10.77
CA VAL A 253 -18.28 -12.18 -10.27
C VAL A 253 -18.95 -13.02 -11.37
N ARG A 254 -19.87 -12.44 -12.16
CA ARG A 254 -20.52 -13.15 -13.27
C ARG A 254 -19.51 -13.49 -14.35
N SER A 255 -18.67 -12.55 -14.75
CA SER A 255 -17.60 -12.81 -15.74
C SER A 255 -16.63 -13.89 -15.28
N ALA A 256 -16.27 -13.93 -13.99
CA ALA A 256 -15.39 -14.96 -13.44
C ALA A 256 -16.09 -16.33 -13.32
N LYS A 257 -17.42 -16.34 -13.17
CA LYS A 257 -18.24 -17.57 -13.11
C LYS A 257 -18.56 -18.15 -14.49
N GLU A 258 -18.69 -17.30 -15.51
CA GLU A 258 -18.87 -17.71 -16.92
C GLU A 258 -17.63 -18.41 -17.48
N ASP A 259 -16.46 -18.18 -16.89
CA ASP A 259 -15.23 -18.87 -17.23
C ASP A 259 -15.20 -20.27 -16.60
N GLU A 260 -15.56 -21.28 -17.41
CA GLU A 260 -15.59 -22.71 -17.05
C GLU A 260 -14.19 -23.34 -16.89
N SER A 261 -13.10 -22.59 -17.10
CA SER A 261 -11.75 -23.10 -16.87
C SER A 261 -11.48 -23.41 -15.39
N PRO A 262 -10.60 -24.38 -15.08
CA PRO A 262 -10.19 -24.69 -13.69
C PRO A 262 -9.33 -23.57 -13.06
N ALA A 263 -8.96 -22.55 -13.84
CA ALA A 263 -8.19 -21.41 -13.36
C ALA A 263 -8.87 -20.76 -12.14
N LEU A 264 -8.06 -20.33 -11.18
CA LEU A 264 -8.51 -19.61 -10.01
C LEU A 264 -8.63 -18.12 -10.34
N LYS A 265 -9.69 -17.48 -9.86
CA LYS A 265 -9.99 -16.07 -10.09
C LYS A 265 -10.03 -15.33 -8.75
N TRP A 266 -9.15 -14.36 -8.56
CA TRP A 266 -9.09 -13.55 -7.34
C TRP A 266 -9.71 -12.18 -7.59
N ILE A 267 -10.69 -11.80 -6.78
CA ILE A 267 -11.26 -10.45 -6.80
C ILE A 267 -10.65 -9.69 -5.63
N VAL A 268 -9.79 -8.71 -5.95
CA VAL A 268 -8.97 -7.97 -5.00
C VAL A 268 -9.59 -6.60 -4.75
N PHE A 269 -10.04 -6.37 -3.53
CA PHE A 269 -10.52 -5.09 -3.03
C PHE A 269 -9.35 -4.34 -2.40
N ASP A 270 -8.76 -3.43 -3.16
CA ASP A 270 -7.65 -2.60 -2.74
C ASP A 270 -8.18 -1.23 -2.28
N GLY A 271 -8.42 -1.06 -0.98
CA GLY A 271 -8.92 0.20 -0.43
C GLY A 271 -9.38 0.08 1.02
N PRO A 272 -9.73 1.21 1.67
CA PRO A 272 -10.26 1.18 3.04
C PRO A 272 -11.54 0.34 3.16
N VAL A 273 -11.63 -0.45 4.24
CA VAL A 273 -12.84 -1.19 4.59
C VAL A 273 -13.64 -0.38 5.59
N ASP A 274 -14.93 -0.19 5.32
CA ASP A 274 -15.88 0.35 6.28
C ASP A 274 -17.08 -0.59 6.46
N SER A 275 -17.79 -0.39 7.56
CA SER A 275 -18.92 -1.22 7.94
C SER A 275 -20.11 -1.14 6.98
N LEU A 276 -20.21 -0.11 6.12
CA LEU A 276 -21.34 0.08 5.21
C LEU A 276 -21.19 -0.79 3.95
N TRP A 277 -20.07 -0.66 3.24
CA TRP A 277 -19.92 -1.39 1.97
C TRP A 277 -19.63 -2.87 2.16
N ILE A 278 -18.94 -3.24 3.25
CA ILE A 278 -18.58 -4.63 3.49
C ILE A 278 -19.78 -5.46 3.99
N GLU A 279 -20.86 -4.81 4.45
CA GLU A 279 -22.04 -5.51 4.96
C GLU A 279 -22.68 -6.41 3.90
N SER A 280 -22.76 -5.93 2.65
CA SER A 280 -23.25 -6.70 1.49
C SER A 280 -22.40 -7.93 1.18
N MET A 281 -21.15 -8.00 1.67
CA MET A 281 -20.24 -9.15 1.49
C MET A 281 -20.32 -10.16 2.62
N ASN A 282 -21.03 -9.88 3.71
CA ASN A 282 -21.04 -10.78 4.88
C ASN A 282 -21.57 -12.19 4.58
N THR A 283 -22.56 -12.33 3.70
CA THR A 283 -23.09 -13.63 3.23
C THR A 283 -22.21 -14.28 2.17
N VAL A 284 -21.34 -13.49 1.52
CA VAL A 284 -20.32 -14.00 0.61
C VAL A 284 -19.20 -14.62 1.44
N LEU A 285 -18.75 -13.94 2.49
CA LEU A 285 -17.57 -14.28 3.29
C LEU A 285 -17.82 -15.39 4.32
N ASP A 286 -19.08 -15.75 4.58
CA ASP A 286 -19.41 -16.91 5.41
C ASP A 286 -19.55 -18.20 4.57
N ASP A 287 -19.87 -19.30 5.25
CA ASP A 287 -19.97 -20.63 4.64
C ASP A 287 -21.07 -20.72 3.56
N ASN A 288 -21.99 -19.74 3.48
CA ASN A 288 -23.04 -19.73 2.46
C ASN A 288 -22.48 -19.43 1.06
N LYS A 289 -21.36 -18.71 0.96
CA LYS A 289 -20.72 -18.32 -0.32
C LYS A 289 -21.72 -17.70 -1.31
N MET A 290 -22.56 -16.77 -0.85
CA MET A 290 -23.65 -16.20 -1.65
C MET A 290 -23.63 -14.67 -1.64
N LEU A 291 -23.52 -14.07 -2.83
CA LEU A 291 -23.63 -12.63 -3.03
C LEU A 291 -25.10 -12.25 -3.21
N CYS A 292 -25.64 -11.48 -2.25
CA CYS A 292 -27.01 -10.99 -2.28
C CYS A 292 -27.02 -9.54 -2.76
N LEU A 293 -27.65 -9.29 -3.91
CA LEU A 293 -27.73 -7.95 -4.49
C LEU A 293 -29.01 -7.24 -4.09
N VAL A 294 -29.00 -5.91 -4.20
CA VAL A 294 -30.15 -5.05 -3.92
C VAL A 294 -31.31 -5.34 -4.91
N SER A 295 -31.00 -5.83 -6.11
CA SER A 295 -31.99 -6.32 -7.08
C SER A 295 -32.79 -7.55 -6.60
N GLY A 296 -32.33 -8.22 -5.53
CA GLY A 296 -32.85 -9.50 -5.08
C GLY A 296 -32.16 -10.71 -5.73
N GLU A 297 -31.26 -10.50 -6.71
CA GLU A 297 -30.45 -11.56 -7.30
C GLU A 297 -29.51 -12.17 -6.24
N ARG A 298 -29.39 -13.50 -6.28
CA ARG A 298 -28.49 -14.26 -5.41
C ARG A 298 -27.51 -15.04 -6.26
N ILE A 299 -26.24 -14.66 -6.20
CA ILE A 299 -25.17 -15.28 -6.97
C ILE A 299 -24.34 -16.16 -6.04
N LYS A 300 -24.42 -17.48 -6.23
CA LYS A 300 -23.54 -18.43 -5.53
C LYS A 300 -22.12 -18.34 -6.10
N ILE A 301 -21.14 -18.16 -5.23
CA ILE A 301 -19.72 -18.05 -5.55
C ILE A 301 -19.13 -19.47 -5.66
N PRO A 302 -18.54 -19.84 -6.82
CA PRO A 302 -17.85 -21.12 -7.00
C PRO A 302 -16.53 -21.14 -6.22
N GLU A 303 -15.96 -22.33 -6.01
CA GLU A 303 -14.69 -22.50 -5.30
C GLU A 303 -13.49 -21.94 -6.07
N THR A 304 -13.63 -21.76 -7.38
CA THR A 304 -12.63 -21.11 -8.24
C THR A 304 -12.48 -19.62 -7.97
N ILE A 305 -13.41 -18.98 -7.25
CA ILE A 305 -13.35 -17.54 -6.95
C ILE A 305 -12.93 -17.32 -5.49
N THR A 306 -11.89 -16.52 -5.30
CA THR A 306 -11.42 -16.08 -3.97
C THR A 306 -11.51 -14.56 -3.84
N MET A 307 -11.98 -14.09 -2.70
CA MET A 307 -12.08 -12.66 -2.37
C MET A 307 -10.86 -12.25 -1.54
N LEU A 308 -10.10 -11.27 -2.01
CA LEU A 308 -8.94 -10.72 -1.32
C LEU A 308 -9.18 -9.26 -0.97
N PHE A 309 -8.77 -8.83 0.21
CA PHE A 309 -8.86 -7.43 0.63
C PHE A 309 -7.46 -6.94 0.98
N GLU A 310 -6.98 -5.91 0.29
CA GLU A 310 -5.73 -5.24 0.60
C GLU A 310 -6.03 -3.93 1.35
N VAL A 311 -5.75 -3.91 2.66
CA VAL A 311 -6.15 -2.82 3.56
C VAL A 311 -4.99 -2.34 4.42
N GLN A 312 -5.06 -1.09 4.88
CA GLN A 312 -4.08 -0.56 5.84
C GLN A 312 -4.39 -1.02 7.27
N ASP A 313 -5.62 -0.80 7.70
CA ASP A 313 -6.14 -1.15 9.02
C ASP A 313 -7.62 -1.57 8.91
N LEU A 314 -8.18 -1.99 10.04
CA LEU A 314 -9.56 -2.47 10.16
C LEU A 314 -10.36 -1.68 11.21
N ALA A 315 -9.94 -0.45 11.52
CA ALA A 315 -10.53 0.35 12.60
C ALA A 315 -12.03 0.65 12.39
N GLN A 316 -12.48 0.68 11.13
CA GLN A 316 -13.88 0.94 10.75
C GLN A 316 -14.65 -0.33 10.34
N ALA A 317 -14.02 -1.51 10.44
CA ALA A 317 -14.63 -2.79 10.13
C ALA A 317 -15.32 -3.38 11.38
N SER A 318 -16.44 -4.09 11.17
CA SER A 318 -17.11 -4.76 12.27
C SER A 318 -16.34 -6.03 12.69
N PRO A 319 -16.26 -6.38 13.99
CA PRO A 319 -15.64 -7.64 14.43
C PRO A 319 -16.27 -8.88 13.80
N ALA A 320 -17.57 -8.82 13.45
CA ALA A 320 -18.25 -9.91 12.75
C ALA A 320 -17.69 -10.14 11.35
N THR A 321 -17.29 -9.08 10.65
CA THR A 321 -16.62 -9.15 9.34
C THR A 321 -15.22 -9.74 9.50
N VAL A 322 -14.43 -9.22 10.44
CA VAL A 322 -13.07 -9.69 10.74
C VAL A 322 -13.06 -11.20 11.03
N SER A 323 -14.03 -11.68 11.83
CA SER A 323 -14.14 -13.11 12.22
C SER A 323 -14.40 -14.08 11.05
N ARG A 324 -14.89 -13.58 9.91
CA ARG A 324 -15.25 -14.39 8.73
C ARG A 324 -14.10 -14.54 7.74
N CYS A 325 -13.14 -13.62 7.77
CA CYS A 325 -12.02 -13.61 6.86
C CYS A 325 -10.80 -14.33 7.43
N GLY A 326 -10.01 -14.95 6.56
CA GLY A 326 -8.61 -15.22 6.83
C GLY A 326 -7.84 -13.92 7.01
N MET A 327 -6.85 -13.89 7.89
CA MET A 327 -6.16 -12.67 8.26
C MET A 327 -4.65 -12.87 8.17
N VAL A 328 -3.99 -12.04 7.37
CA VAL A 328 -2.55 -12.02 7.22
C VAL A 328 -2.07 -10.60 7.45
N TYR A 329 -1.37 -10.40 8.57
CA TYR A 329 -0.73 -9.13 8.89
C TYR A 329 0.70 -9.09 8.35
N ILE A 330 1.00 -8.04 7.58
CA ILE A 330 2.34 -7.73 7.09
C ILE A 330 2.89 -6.52 7.85
N ASP A 331 3.78 -6.83 8.79
CA ASP A 331 4.58 -5.85 9.51
C ASP A 331 5.68 -5.28 8.60
N PRO A 332 5.98 -3.97 8.67
CA PRO A 332 7.09 -3.36 7.93
C PRO A 332 8.44 -4.07 8.10
N VAL A 333 8.70 -4.68 9.26
CA VAL A 333 9.99 -5.35 9.55
C VAL A 333 10.29 -6.54 8.64
N TYR A 334 9.27 -7.19 8.07
CA TYR A 334 9.47 -8.40 7.27
C TYR A 334 10.12 -8.14 5.91
N LEU A 335 9.88 -6.95 5.35
CA LEU A 335 10.47 -6.52 4.07
C LEU A 335 11.55 -5.45 4.28
N GLY A 336 11.33 -4.48 5.17
CA GLY A 336 12.26 -3.37 5.37
C GLY A 336 12.42 -2.48 4.14
N TRP A 337 13.48 -1.66 4.14
CA TRP A 337 13.83 -0.76 3.02
C TRP A 337 15.07 -1.27 2.25
N GLU A 338 15.86 -2.16 2.85
CA GLU A 338 17.11 -2.68 2.31
C GLU A 338 16.90 -3.44 0.99
N PRO A 339 15.88 -4.32 0.85
CA PRO A 339 15.61 -5.01 -0.41
C PRO A 339 15.33 -4.07 -1.58
N LEU A 340 14.80 -2.88 -1.31
CA LEU A 340 14.52 -1.88 -2.34
C LEU A 340 15.82 -1.34 -2.94
N VAL A 341 16.80 -1.03 -2.09
CA VAL A 341 18.13 -0.55 -2.51
C VAL A 341 18.88 -1.64 -3.25
N GLU A 342 18.83 -2.88 -2.76
CA GLU A 342 19.47 -4.03 -3.40
C GLU A 342 18.86 -4.34 -4.77
N SER A 343 17.53 -4.31 -4.90
CA SER A 343 16.87 -4.49 -6.21
C SER A 343 17.20 -3.35 -7.18
N TRP A 344 17.27 -2.10 -6.68
CA TRP A 344 17.70 -0.96 -7.49
C TRP A 344 19.16 -1.07 -7.95
N SER A 345 20.05 -1.64 -7.13
CA SER A 345 21.46 -1.83 -7.47
C SER A 345 21.65 -2.66 -8.74
N VAL A 346 20.76 -3.63 -8.99
CA VAL A 346 20.79 -4.46 -10.20
C VAL A 346 20.54 -3.59 -11.45
N SER A 347 19.52 -2.74 -11.41
CA SER A 347 19.24 -1.80 -12.50
C SER A 347 20.33 -0.73 -12.63
N LEU A 348 20.91 -0.29 -11.52
CA LEU A 348 22.00 0.68 -11.54
C LEU A 348 23.26 0.11 -12.20
N LYS A 349 23.57 -1.18 -12.02
CA LYS A 349 24.72 -1.83 -12.68
C LYS A 349 24.66 -1.74 -14.20
N GLU A 350 23.45 -1.75 -14.77
CA GLU A 350 23.25 -1.56 -16.21
C GLU A 350 23.46 -0.10 -16.66
N GLN A 351 23.09 0.86 -15.80
CA GLN A 351 23.15 2.30 -16.12
C GLN A 351 24.51 2.94 -15.80
N LEU A 352 25.23 2.43 -14.80
CA LEU A 352 26.46 3.03 -14.28
C LEU A 352 27.42 1.94 -13.75
N PRO A 353 27.94 1.06 -14.63
CA PRO A 353 28.70 -0.12 -14.23
C PRO A 353 29.87 0.21 -13.30
N SER A 354 30.68 1.22 -13.65
CA SER A 354 31.94 1.55 -12.97
C SER A 354 31.78 2.13 -11.56
N HIS A 355 30.63 2.71 -11.22
CA HIS A 355 30.43 3.40 -9.93
C HIS A 355 29.27 2.83 -9.11
N SER A 356 28.55 1.84 -9.65
CA SER A 356 27.38 1.25 -9.01
C SER A 356 27.68 0.61 -7.65
N GLU A 357 28.78 -0.15 -7.55
CA GLU A 357 29.16 -0.85 -6.31
C GLU A 357 29.57 0.13 -5.21
N HIS A 358 30.36 1.15 -5.57
CA HIS A 358 30.74 2.23 -4.66
C HIS A 358 29.51 2.97 -4.12
N LEU A 359 28.63 3.43 -5.01
CA LEU A 359 27.43 4.19 -4.63
C LEU A 359 26.53 3.38 -3.67
N VAL A 360 26.31 2.09 -3.93
CA VAL A 360 25.47 1.24 -3.08
C VAL A 360 26.14 0.96 -1.74
N SER A 361 27.47 0.78 -1.73
CA SER A 361 28.24 0.54 -0.51
C SER A 361 28.20 1.73 0.47
N GLU A 362 28.11 2.95 -0.04
CA GLU A 362 27.98 4.18 0.75
C GLU A 362 26.52 4.49 1.11
N LEU A 363 25.60 4.30 0.15
CA LEU A 363 24.18 4.62 0.33
C LEU A 363 23.53 3.82 1.47
N LYS A 364 23.77 2.51 1.54
CA LYS A 364 23.09 1.63 2.52
C LYS A 364 23.45 1.99 3.97
N PRO A 365 24.73 2.14 4.37
CA PRO A 365 25.09 2.61 5.71
C PRO A 365 24.56 4.00 6.04
N LEU A 366 24.58 4.94 5.07
CA LEU A 366 24.06 6.29 5.28
C LEU A 366 22.56 6.29 5.57
N ILE A 367 21.76 5.57 4.77
CA ILE A 367 20.32 5.41 5.02
C ILE A 367 20.08 4.78 6.40
N GLY A 368 20.82 3.72 6.74
CA GLY A 368 20.70 3.02 8.03
C GLY A 368 20.97 3.91 9.25
N LYS A 369 21.75 4.99 9.12
CA LYS A 369 21.98 5.98 10.18
C LYS A 369 21.01 7.16 10.12
N LEU A 370 20.73 7.66 8.92
CA LEU A 370 19.93 8.87 8.72
C LEU A 370 18.43 8.63 8.92
N LEU A 371 17.89 7.48 8.54
CA LEU A 371 16.46 7.17 8.74
C LEU A 371 16.09 7.14 10.24
N PRO A 372 16.77 6.40 11.12
CA PRO A 372 16.49 6.46 12.55
C PRO A 372 16.63 7.87 13.12
N PHE A 373 17.60 8.65 12.63
CA PHE A 373 17.77 10.04 13.04
C PHE A 373 16.57 10.91 12.65
N VAL A 374 16.09 10.80 11.41
CA VAL A 374 14.87 11.49 10.95
C VAL A 374 13.67 11.14 11.82
N ARG A 375 13.49 9.86 12.16
CA ARG A 375 12.37 9.41 12.99
C ARG A 375 12.44 9.86 14.45
N SER A 376 13.64 10.07 14.99
CA SER A 376 13.85 10.38 16.41
C SER A 376 14.07 11.87 16.71
N HIS A 377 14.66 12.61 15.78
CA HIS A 377 15.10 14.00 16.00
C HIS A 377 14.47 15.02 15.05
N CYS A 378 13.80 14.57 13.98
CA CYS A 378 13.16 15.44 13.01
C CYS A 378 11.63 15.30 13.06
N ARG A 379 10.94 16.29 12.49
CA ARG A 379 9.48 16.33 12.41
C ARG A 379 9.02 16.56 10.97
N GLU A 380 8.08 15.73 10.56
CA GLU A 380 7.32 15.84 9.31
C GLU A 380 5.91 16.34 9.63
N GLU A 381 5.40 17.34 8.90
CA GLU A 381 4.02 17.81 9.09
C GLU A 381 2.99 16.89 8.40
N ILE A 382 3.41 16.17 7.36
CA ILE A 382 2.64 15.09 6.74
C ILE A 382 3.47 13.81 6.84
N PRO A 383 2.96 12.74 7.49
CA PRO A 383 3.78 11.57 7.80
C PRO A 383 4.11 10.76 6.54
N SER A 384 5.37 10.36 6.40
CA SER A 384 5.85 9.44 5.36
C SER A 384 6.10 8.03 5.92
N THR A 385 6.38 7.07 5.03
CA THR A 385 6.94 5.76 5.40
C THR A 385 8.43 5.71 5.05
N ASP A 386 9.21 4.86 5.72
CA ASP A 386 10.65 4.73 5.47
C ASP A 386 10.93 4.32 4.02
N THR A 387 10.17 3.34 3.52
CA THR A 387 10.24 2.90 2.13
C THR A 387 9.91 4.03 1.16
N ASN A 388 9.03 4.97 1.50
CA ASN A 388 8.73 6.13 0.66
C ASN A 388 9.93 7.09 0.58
N LEU A 389 10.56 7.40 1.72
CA LEU A 389 11.74 8.28 1.75
C LEU A 389 12.91 7.66 0.96
N VAL A 390 13.14 6.36 1.12
CA VAL A 390 14.17 5.63 0.36
C VAL A 390 13.83 5.58 -1.12
N SER A 391 12.59 5.25 -1.49
CA SER A 391 12.14 5.29 -2.90
C SER A 391 12.36 6.67 -3.51
N SER A 392 12.09 7.73 -2.76
CA SER A 392 12.31 9.11 -3.21
C SER A 392 13.79 9.40 -3.46
N CYS A 393 14.68 8.89 -2.59
CA CYS A 393 16.13 8.99 -2.78
C CYS A 393 16.58 8.31 -4.07
N LEU A 394 16.13 7.08 -4.29
CA LEU A 394 16.48 6.29 -5.48
C LEU A 394 15.94 6.91 -6.77
N ASN A 395 14.71 7.45 -6.74
CA ASN A 395 14.11 8.16 -7.87
C ASN A 395 14.93 9.41 -8.24
N LEU A 396 15.34 10.19 -7.25
CA LEU A 396 16.11 11.41 -7.47
C LEU A 396 17.54 11.08 -7.95
N LEU A 397 18.19 10.06 -7.37
CA LEU A 397 19.46 9.54 -7.86
C LEU A 397 19.36 9.13 -9.34
N LYS A 398 18.34 8.34 -9.69
CA LYS A 398 18.09 7.94 -11.08
C LYS A 398 17.86 9.14 -12.01
N ALA A 399 17.24 10.20 -11.52
CA ALA A 399 17.01 11.42 -12.30
C ALA A 399 18.29 12.23 -12.55
N LEU A 400 19.22 12.23 -11.59
CA LEU A 400 20.45 13.03 -11.64
C LEU A 400 21.62 12.28 -12.28
N LEU A 401 21.72 10.97 -12.05
CA LEU A 401 22.78 10.13 -12.58
C LEU A 401 22.62 9.93 -14.09
N ASN A 402 23.40 10.68 -14.87
CA ASN A 402 23.50 10.53 -16.31
C ASN A 402 24.88 9.99 -16.70
N GLU A 403 24.93 8.76 -17.22
CA GLU A 403 26.16 8.09 -17.62
C GLU A 403 26.98 8.91 -18.62
N GLU A 404 26.34 9.59 -19.57
CA GLU A 404 27.04 10.43 -20.56
C GLU A 404 27.75 11.62 -19.91
N MET A 405 27.24 12.12 -18.79
CA MET A 405 27.85 13.25 -18.07
C MET A 405 28.99 12.76 -17.18
N VAL A 406 28.78 11.66 -16.46
CA VAL A 406 29.79 11.08 -15.55
C VAL A 406 30.99 10.55 -16.34
N SER A 407 30.76 9.87 -17.47
CA SER A 407 31.83 9.30 -18.31
C SER A 407 32.72 10.33 -19.02
N LYS A 408 32.22 11.57 -19.21
CA LYS A 408 33.00 12.67 -19.81
C LYS A 408 33.99 13.30 -18.84
N LYS A 409 33.85 13.04 -17.53
CA LYS A 409 34.72 13.60 -16.49
C LYS A 409 35.94 12.71 -16.26
N ARG A 410 36.97 13.28 -15.65
CA ARG A 410 38.13 12.49 -15.18
C ARG A 410 37.66 11.53 -14.08
N PRO A 411 38.29 10.36 -13.88
CA PRO A 411 37.83 9.38 -12.89
C PRO A 411 37.63 9.95 -11.47
N GLU A 412 38.56 10.76 -10.97
CA GLU A 412 38.46 11.40 -9.65
C GLU A 412 37.30 12.40 -9.56
N ASP A 413 37.09 13.19 -10.61
CA ASP A 413 35.99 14.15 -10.71
C ASP A 413 34.63 13.42 -10.85
N ALA A 414 34.61 12.28 -11.56
CA ALA A 414 33.43 11.46 -11.74
C ALA A 414 32.95 10.84 -10.42
N GLU A 415 33.87 10.30 -9.63
CA GLU A 415 33.57 9.75 -8.29
C GLU A 415 33.08 10.85 -7.34
N THR A 416 33.75 12.01 -7.35
CA THR A 416 33.32 13.17 -6.56
C THR A 416 31.93 13.64 -6.96
N LEU A 417 31.63 13.69 -8.26
CA LEU A 417 30.31 14.08 -8.77
C LEU A 417 29.21 13.09 -8.35
N VAL A 418 29.50 11.78 -8.39
CA VAL A 418 28.57 10.75 -7.90
C VAL A 418 28.30 10.92 -6.40
N ASN A 419 29.35 11.18 -5.60
CA ASN A 419 29.21 11.46 -4.17
C ASN A 419 28.38 12.73 -3.91
N LEU A 420 28.55 13.78 -4.72
CA LEU A 420 27.73 15.00 -4.65
C LEU A 420 26.25 14.69 -4.95
N TYR A 421 25.96 13.95 -6.02
CA TYR A 421 24.58 13.55 -6.34
C TYR A 421 23.96 12.70 -5.23
N LEU A 422 24.72 11.82 -4.59
CA LEU A 422 24.29 11.06 -3.43
C LEU A 422 23.87 11.98 -2.27
N ILE A 423 24.73 12.92 -1.90
CA ILE A 423 24.44 13.87 -0.81
C ILE A 423 23.22 14.73 -1.15
N PHE A 424 23.12 15.22 -2.39
CA PHE A 424 21.99 16.01 -2.85
C PHE A 424 20.69 15.20 -2.85
N ALA A 425 20.75 13.94 -3.30
CA ALA A 425 19.59 13.05 -3.28
C ALA A 425 19.12 12.76 -1.86
N LEU A 426 20.03 12.48 -0.92
CA LEU A 426 19.69 12.29 0.51
C LEU A 426 19.04 13.55 1.12
N THR A 427 19.57 14.73 0.78
CA THR A 427 19.01 16.03 1.20
C THR A 427 17.57 16.19 0.72
N TRP A 428 17.33 15.97 -0.57
CA TRP A 428 16.04 16.19 -1.22
C TRP A 428 15.13 14.95 -1.28
N SER A 429 15.39 13.96 -0.41
CA SER A 429 14.50 12.83 -0.16
C SER A 429 14.21 12.68 1.33
N LEU A 430 15.13 12.09 2.10
CA LEU A 430 15.01 11.90 3.55
C LEU A 430 14.84 13.25 4.28
N GLY A 431 15.55 14.27 3.80
CA GLY A 431 15.47 15.62 4.34
C GLY A 431 14.41 16.52 3.70
N ALA A 432 13.70 16.08 2.65
CA ALA A 432 12.82 16.95 1.88
C ALA A 432 11.48 17.23 2.58
N ASN A 433 10.91 16.23 3.26
CA ASN A 433 9.61 16.32 3.95
C ASN A 433 9.73 16.88 5.39
N LEU A 434 10.89 17.46 5.73
CA LEU A 434 11.15 18.00 7.06
C LEU A 434 10.70 19.46 7.16
N ASN A 435 10.11 19.82 8.30
CA ASN A 435 9.82 21.22 8.61
C ASN A 435 11.10 22.04 8.80
N ASP A 436 10.95 23.37 8.77
CA ASP A 436 12.06 24.33 8.71
C ASP A 436 13.08 24.13 9.84
N LYS A 437 12.62 23.89 11.08
CA LYS A 437 13.49 23.62 12.24
C LYS A 437 14.25 22.29 12.12
N SER A 438 13.59 21.27 11.61
CA SER A 438 14.18 19.93 11.47
C SER A 438 15.21 19.88 10.35
N ARG A 439 15.07 20.72 9.32
CA ARG A 439 16.06 20.84 8.23
C ARG A 439 17.42 21.29 8.72
N GLU A 440 17.49 22.26 9.62
CA GLU A 440 18.76 22.72 10.21
C GLU A 440 19.45 21.61 11.03
N VAL A 441 18.66 20.82 11.75
CA VAL A 441 19.17 19.68 12.54
C VAL A 441 19.66 18.57 11.62
N PHE A 442 18.89 18.27 10.57
CA PHE A 442 19.23 17.26 9.57
C PHE A 442 20.46 17.63 8.75
N ASP A 443 20.60 18.90 8.32
CA ASP A 443 21.77 19.41 7.59
C ASP A 443 23.08 19.10 8.35
N LYS A 444 23.14 19.45 9.64
CA LYS A 444 24.33 19.20 10.48
C LYS A 444 24.67 17.72 10.55
N GLN A 445 23.67 16.88 10.72
CA GLN A 445 23.87 15.43 10.80
C GLN A 445 24.26 14.83 9.45
N LEU A 446 23.65 15.28 8.35
CA LEU A 446 23.99 14.82 7.00
C LEU A 446 25.43 15.17 6.65
N ARG A 447 25.86 16.42 6.86
CA ARG A 447 27.25 16.85 6.60
C ARG A 447 28.24 16.04 7.42
N LYS A 448 27.94 15.78 8.70
CA LYS A 448 28.77 14.96 9.58
C LYS A 448 28.95 13.54 9.05
N GLU A 449 27.87 12.88 8.63
CA GLU A 449 27.94 11.50 8.12
C GLU A 449 28.56 11.40 6.71
N THR A 450 28.52 12.49 5.93
CA THR A 450 29.02 12.54 4.54
C THR A 450 30.34 13.30 4.38
N GLN A 451 30.95 13.75 5.48
CA GLN A 451 32.21 14.51 5.49
C GLN A 451 33.38 13.76 4.83
N MET A 452 33.38 12.42 4.92
CA MET A 452 34.39 11.58 4.28
C MET A 452 34.19 11.45 2.77
N LEU A 453 32.96 11.63 2.28
CA LEU A 453 32.61 11.58 0.87
C LEU A 453 32.87 12.90 0.14
N TYR A 454 32.67 14.01 0.85
CA TYR A 454 32.91 15.34 0.34
C TYR A 454 33.31 16.27 1.48
N SER A 455 34.52 16.84 1.42
CA SER A 455 35.05 17.70 2.48
C SER A 455 34.76 19.18 2.29
N ASN A 456 34.58 19.62 1.03
CA ASN A 456 34.56 21.03 0.64
C ASN A 456 33.17 21.64 0.73
N PHE A 457 32.49 21.39 1.84
CA PHE A 457 31.16 21.91 2.11
C PHE A 457 31.18 23.44 2.24
N PRO A 458 30.19 24.15 1.68
CA PRO A 458 30.05 25.60 1.89
C PRO A 458 29.84 25.93 3.37
N TYR A 459 30.52 26.98 3.85
CA TYR A 459 30.52 27.41 5.26
C TYR A 459 29.26 28.19 5.68
N SER A 460 28.61 28.87 4.74
CA SER A 460 27.40 29.67 4.99
C SER A 460 26.13 28.90 4.66
N GLY A 461 25.05 29.17 5.38
CA GLY A 461 23.73 28.57 5.08
C GLY A 461 23.67 27.06 5.30
N THR A 462 22.62 26.45 4.78
CA THR A 462 22.35 25.01 4.85
C THR A 462 22.58 24.35 3.50
N ILE A 463 22.63 23.02 3.45
CA ILE A 463 22.85 22.28 2.19
C ILE A 463 21.70 22.49 1.19
N TYR A 464 20.52 22.87 1.68
CA TYR A 464 19.35 23.21 0.86
C TYR A 464 19.51 24.51 0.06
N ASP A 465 20.53 25.32 0.39
CA ASP A 465 20.82 26.60 -0.28
C ASP A 465 21.79 26.43 -1.46
N TYR A 466 22.26 25.21 -1.69
CA TYR A 466 23.21 24.89 -2.76
C TYR A 466 22.64 23.87 -3.75
N CYS A 467 23.10 23.98 -4.98
CA CYS A 467 22.91 23.02 -6.05
C CYS A 467 24.26 22.50 -6.53
N ILE A 468 24.25 21.45 -7.35
CA ILE A 468 25.47 20.92 -7.94
C ILE A 468 25.75 21.66 -9.25
N ASP A 469 27.00 22.05 -9.44
CA ASP A 469 27.55 22.46 -10.72
C ASP A 469 28.30 21.26 -11.33
N ASP A 470 27.78 20.74 -12.43
CA ASP A 470 28.35 19.55 -13.09
C ASP A 470 29.74 19.86 -13.71
N ASP A 471 30.02 21.12 -14.02
CA ASP A 471 31.27 21.55 -14.66
C ASP A 471 32.39 21.75 -13.64
N MET A 472 32.09 22.44 -12.55
CA MET A 472 33.04 22.68 -11.45
C MET A 472 33.12 21.52 -10.45
N VAL A 473 32.15 20.61 -10.46
CA VAL A 473 32.05 19.45 -9.56
C VAL A 473 32.08 19.89 -8.08
N GLU A 474 31.23 20.88 -7.78
CA GLU A 474 31.11 21.44 -6.43
C GLU A 474 29.68 21.92 -6.13
N PHE A 475 29.43 22.23 -4.86
CA PHE A 475 28.20 22.89 -4.43
C PHE A 475 28.26 24.39 -4.71
N VAL A 476 27.35 24.89 -5.55
CA VAL A 476 27.19 26.32 -5.87
C VAL A 476 25.84 26.85 -5.38
N SER A 477 25.82 28.09 -4.90
CA SER A 477 24.60 28.71 -4.36
C SER A 477 23.50 28.80 -5.43
N TRP A 478 22.26 28.48 -5.05
CA TRP A 478 21.11 28.64 -5.94
C TRP A 478 20.92 30.09 -6.42
N GLU A 479 21.41 31.08 -5.67
CA GLU A 479 21.37 32.50 -6.06
C GLU A 479 22.05 32.75 -7.42
N THR A 480 23.11 32.01 -7.72
CA THR A 480 23.84 32.12 -8.99
C THR A 480 23.01 31.71 -10.21
N LYS A 481 21.96 30.89 -9.99
CA LYS A 481 21.06 30.41 -11.04
C LYS A 481 19.82 31.27 -11.23
N VAL A 482 19.59 32.26 -10.35
CA VAL A 482 18.45 33.19 -10.46
C VAL A 482 18.70 34.18 -11.58
N GLN A 483 17.80 34.23 -12.56
CA GLN A 483 17.88 35.20 -13.65
C GLN A 483 17.44 36.60 -13.17
N PRO A 484 18.10 37.68 -13.61
CA PRO A 484 17.69 39.03 -13.25
C PRO A 484 16.29 39.33 -13.79
N PHE A 485 15.43 39.86 -12.92
CA PHE A 485 14.06 40.19 -13.29
C PHE A 485 14.03 41.38 -14.26
N ASN A 486 13.48 41.17 -15.46
CA ASN A 486 13.20 42.22 -16.43
C ASN A 486 11.72 42.54 -16.45
N TYR A 487 11.36 43.74 -15.99
CA TYR A 487 9.98 44.23 -15.98
C TYR A 487 9.49 44.56 -17.40
N ASP A 488 8.42 43.93 -17.84
CA ASP A 488 7.69 44.31 -19.05
C ASP A 488 6.35 44.98 -18.67
N SER A 489 6.25 46.29 -18.93
CA SER A 489 5.05 47.08 -18.66
C SER A 489 3.82 46.66 -19.46
N LYS A 490 3.97 45.80 -20.46
CA LYS A 490 2.86 45.29 -21.30
C LYS A 490 2.17 44.08 -20.67
N LEU A 491 2.80 43.40 -19.73
CA LEU A 491 2.21 42.25 -19.06
C LEU A 491 1.26 42.69 -17.94
N PRO A 492 0.06 42.08 -17.83
CA PRO A 492 -0.82 42.33 -16.71
C PRO A 492 -0.12 42.02 -15.37
N TYR A 493 -0.31 42.87 -14.37
CA TYR A 493 0.36 42.74 -13.07
C TYR A 493 0.23 41.34 -12.44
N PHE A 494 -0.94 40.72 -12.54
CA PHE A 494 -1.23 39.37 -12.02
C PHE A 494 -0.54 38.22 -12.77
N SER A 495 0.12 38.50 -13.90
CA SER A 495 0.90 37.54 -14.68
C SER A 495 2.41 37.71 -14.53
N ILE A 496 2.84 38.76 -13.82
CA ILE A 496 4.26 39.02 -13.56
C ILE A 496 4.72 38.07 -12.45
N LEU A 497 5.62 37.16 -12.80
CA LEU A 497 6.25 36.25 -11.84
C LEU A 497 7.73 36.61 -11.73
N VAL A 498 8.16 36.93 -10.51
CA VAL A 498 9.57 37.18 -10.19
C VAL A 498 10.19 35.84 -9.84
N GLN A 499 11.22 35.43 -10.58
CA GLN A 499 11.99 34.23 -10.23
C GLN A 499 12.78 34.51 -8.96
N THR A 500 12.51 33.73 -7.92
CA THR A 500 13.28 33.73 -6.68
C THR A 500 14.13 32.47 -6.59
N VAL A 501 15.04 32.43 -5.61
CA VAL A 501 15.84 31.24 -5.29
C VAL A 501 14.96 29.99 -5.11
N ASP A 502 13.84 30.13 -4.41
CA ASP A 502 12.92 29.03 -4.15
C ASP A 502 12.20 28.57 -5.42
N THR A 503 11.77 29.51 -6.28
CA THR A 503 11.17 29.17 -7.57
C THR A 503 12.13 28.36 -8.44
N VAL A 504 13.41 28.75 -8.52
CA VAL A 504 14.43 28.02 -9.29
C VAL A 504 14.69 26.64 -8.69
N LYS A 505 14.90 26.56 -7.37
CA LYS A 505 15.18 25.33 -6.61
C LYS A 505 14.08 24.28 -6.76
N TYR A 506 12.83 24.66 -6.51
CA TYR A 506 11.70 23.73 -6.59
C TYR A 506 11.33 23.38 -8.04
N SER A 507 11.51 24.30 -8.99
CA SER A 507 11.32 24.00 -10.42
C SER A 507 12.36 23.00 -10.93
N PHE A 508 13.61 23.11 -10.50
CA PHE A 508 14.66 22.14 -10.84
C PHE A 508 14.29 20.73 -10.34
N LEU A 509 13.88 20.60 -9.07
CA LEU A 509 13.48 19.31 -8.51
C LEU A 509 12.26 18.72 -9.23
N LEU A 510 11.28 19.56 -9.55
CA LEU A 510 10.11 19.16 -10.31
C LEU A 510 10.49 18.67 -11.71
N GLU A 511 11.37 19.38 -12.41
CA GLU A 511 11.83 19.02 -13.75
C GLU A 511 12.58 17.68 -13.76
N ALA A 512 13.53 17.52 -12.83
CA ALA A 512 14.34 16.30 -12.71
C ALA A 512 13.45 15.06 -12.50
N LEU A 513 12.51 15.15 -11.55
CA LEU A 513 11.60 14.05 -11.23
C LEU A 513 10.54 13.82 -12.32
N ALA A 514 9.95 14.88 -12.88
CA ALA A 514 8.91 14.75 -13.89
C ALA A 514 9.43 14.14 -15.20
N LYS A 515 10.67 14.43 -15.59
CA LYS A 515 11.32 13.81 -16.77
C LYS A 515 11.37 12.28 -16.64
N GLN A 516 11.62 11.78 -15.43
CA GLN A 516 11.63 10.35 -15.09
C GLN A 516 10.22 9.76 -14.80
N SER A 517 9.14 10.52 -15.07
CA SER A 517 7.76 10.15 -14.74
C SER A 517 7.51 9.93 -13.24
N CYS A 518 8.33 10.50 -12.36
CA CYS A 518 8.14 10.40 -10.92
C CYS A 518 7.10 11.41 -10.43
N HIS A 519 6.17 10.99 -9.58
CA HIS A 519 5.17 11.88 -9.00
C HIS A 519 5.78 12.74 -7.89
N VAL A 520 5.34 14.00 -7.77
CA VAL A 520 5.86 14.97 -6.79
C VAL A 520 4.72 15.55 -5.98
N LEU A 521 4.86 15.63 -4.66
CA LEU A 521 3.90 16.28 -3.76
C LEU A 521 4.58 17.45 -3.05
N PHE A 522 4.19 18.67 -3.42
CA PHE A 522 4.61 19.87 -2.74
C PHE A 522 3.72 20.15 -1.52
N MET A 523 4.35 20.27 -0.37
CA MET A 523 3.68 20.56 0.90
C MET A 523 4.25 21.83 1.49
N GLY A 524 3.51 22.52 2.34
CA GLY A 524 3.98 23.72 3.00
C GLY A 524 2.82 24.58 3.47
N ASP A 525 3.10 25.62 4.23
CA ASP A 525 2.07 26.52 4.74
C ASP A 525 1.28 27.20 3.61
N THR A 526 0.09 27.70 3.92
CA THR A 526 -0.71 28.45 2.94
C THR A 526 0.03 29.73 2.57
N GLY A 527 0.16 30.03 1.28
CA GLY A 527 0.80 31.27 0.80
C GLY A 527 2.29 31.17 0.46
N VAL A 528 2.96 30.03 0.65
CA VAL A 528 4.40 29.85 0.31
C VAL A 528 4.70 29.72 -1.20
N GLY A 529 3.71 29.93 -2.08
CA GLY A 529 3.95 29.91 -3.54
C GLY A 529 3.87 28.55 -4.23
N LYS A 530 3.47 27.45 -3.55
CA LYS A 530 3.30 26.09 -4.12
C LYS A 530 2.67 26.07 -5.52
N THR A 531 1.44 26.59 -5.63
CA THR A 531 0.67 26.65 -6.86
C THR A 531 1.34 27.49 -7.94
N VAL A 532 2.00 28.58 -7.53
CA VAL A 532 2.65 29.52 -8.44
C VAL A 532 3.86 28.87 -9.09
N ILE A 533 4.71 28.20 -8.30
CA ILE A 533 5.92 27.52 -8.78
C ILE A 533 5.56 26.44 -9.82
N VAL A 534 4.57 25.60 -9.52
CA VAL A 534 4.19 24.53 -10.45
C VAL A 534 3.59 25.11 -11.73
N LYS A 535 2.73 26.14 -11.63
CA LYS A 535 2.16 26.81 -12.80
C LYS A 535 3.22 27.50 -13.64
N ASP A 536 4.20 28.15 -13.00
CA ASP A 536 5.33 28.81 -13.66
C ASP A 536 6.17 27.80 -14.46
N TYR A 537 6.54 26.67 -13.85
CA TYR A 537 7.24 25.60 -14.54
C TYR A 537 6.43 25.08 -15.74
N ILE A 538 5.13 24.84 -15.56
CA ILE A 538 4.25 24.36 -16.63
C ILE A 538 4.16 25.37 -17.79
N SER A 539 4.06 26.67 -17.50
CA SER A 539 3.94 27.71 -18.54
C SER A 539 5.26 28.05 -19.23
N ASN A 540 6.37 28.07 -18.47
CA ASN A 540 7.69 28.47 -18.97
C ASN A 540 8.46 27.33 -19.61
N SER A 541 8.15 26.08 -19.24
CA SER A 541 8.66 24.91 -19.93
C SER A 541 8.06 24.87 -21.34
N LYS A 542 8.78 25.45 -22.31
CA LYS A 542 8.54 25.30 -23.76
C LYS A 542 8.87 23.88 -24.26
N SER A 543 8.80 22.89 -23.39
CA SER A 543 9.23 21.53 -23.68
C SER A 543 8.15 20.79 -24.46
N ASP A 544 8.49 20.30 -25.64
CA ASP A 544 7.56 19.55 -26.48
C ASP A 544 7.20 18.15 -25.95
N TRP A 545 7.92 17.66 -24.93
CA TRP A 545 7.76 16.30 -24.41
C TRP A 545 6.52 16.09 -23.53
N PHE A 546 5.86 17.15 -23.05
CA PHE A 546 4.65 16.99 -22.23
C PHE A 546 3.48 17.92 -22.61
N VAL A 547 2.30 17.52 -22.12
CA VAL A 547 1.10 18.34 -22.00
C VAL A 547 0.70 18.43 -20.53
N SER A 548 0.11 19.53 -20.11
CA SER A 548 -0.27 19.73 -18.71
C SER A 548 -1.76 19.95 -18.53
N TYR A 549 -2.30 19.50 -17.40
CA TYR A 549 -3.65 19.85 -16.99
C TYR A 549 -3.70 20.17 -15.50
N VAL A 550 -4.47 21.19 -15.12
CA VAL A 550 -4.62 21.65 -13.73
C VAL A 550 -6.00 21.27 -13.22
N VAL A 551 -6.01 20.54 -12.11
CA VAL A 551 -7.20 20.18 -11.34
C VAL A 551 -7.13 20.92 -10.01
N ASN A 552 -8.12 21.76 -9.72
CA ASN A 552 -8.23 22.42 -8.42
C ASN A 552 -9.23 21.66 -7.56
N CYS A 553 -8.77 21.10 -6.44
CA CYS A 553 -9.64 20.42 -5.49
C CYS A 553 -10.32 21.42 -4.54
N SER A 554 -11.52 21.07 -4.12
CA SER A 554 -12.33 21.81 -3.15
C SER A 554 -13.10 20.83 -2.28
N ALA A 555 -13.77 21.34 -1.24
CA ALA A 555 -14.64 20.53 -0.39
C ALA A 555 -15.77 19.81 -1.17
N GLN A 556 -16.15 20.31 -2.35
CA GLN A 556 -17.21 19.74 -3.19
C GLN A 556 -16.68 18.83 -4.31
N THR A 557 -15.36 18.67 -4.43
CA THR A 557 -14.79 17.79 -5.45
C THR A 557 -15.24 16.36 -5.20
N SER A 558 -15.95 15.77 -6.16
CA SER A 558 -16.42 14.38 -6.10
C SER A 558 -15.63 13.48 -7.04
N THR A 559 -15.72 12.17 -6.79
CA THR A 559 -15.18 11.12 -7.66
C THR A 559 -15.66 11.25 -9.12
N ASN A 560 -16.93 11.63 -9.33
CA ASN A 560 -17.50 11.77 -10.67
C ASN A 560 -16.86 12.94 -11.43
N ASN A 561 -16.65 14.07 -10.76
CA ASN A 561 -15.96 15.21 -11.37
C ASN A 561 -14.55 14.83 -11.86
N LEU A 562 -13.80 14.07 -11.04
CA LEU A 562 -12.48 13.61 -11.42
C LEU A 562 -12.53 12.63 -12.58
N ASN A 563 -13.41 11.62 -12.54
CA ASN A 563 -13.59 10.66 -13.63
C ASN A 563 -13.88 11.35 -14.98
N ASP A 564 -14.77 12.35 -14.98
CA ASP A 564 -15.10 13.12 -16.19
C ASP A 564 -13.89 13.88 -16.72
N ILE A 565 -13.08 14.50 -15.84
CA ILE A 565 -11.83 15.17 -16.21
C ILE A 565 -10.88 14.18 -16.90
N PHE A 566 -10.64 13.00 -16.31
CA PHE A 566 -9.74 12.00 -16.91
C PHE A 566 -10.27 11.46 -18.23
N GLU A 567 -11.59 11.26 -18.37
CA GLU A 567 -12.22 10.82 -19.61
C GLU A 567 -12.21 11.87 -20.73
N GLU A 568 -12.23 13.15 -20.38
CA GLU A 568 -12.22 14.25 -21.35
C GLU A 568 -10.80 14.59 -21.81
N LYS A 569 -9.83 14.62 -20.88
CA LYS A 569 -8.48 15.13 -21.17
C LYS A 569 -7.52 14.07 -21.75
N LEU A 570 -7.78 12.79 -21.53
CA LEU A 570 -6.97 11.71 -22.09
C LEU A 570 -7.53 11.23 -23.44
N GLN A 571 -6.64 10.96 -24.39
CA GLN A 571 -7.01 10.35 -25.67
C GLN A 571 -7.38 8.87 -25.48
N LYS A 572 -8.19 8.36 -26.42
CA LYS A 572 -8.78 7.00 -26.36
C LYS A 572 -8.29 6.16 -27.54
N PRO A 573 -6.98 5.84 -27.63
CA PRO A 573 -6.43 5.13 -28.78
C PRO A 573 -6.94 3.69 -28.89
N LYS A 574 -7.26 3.05 -27.76
CA LYS A 574 -7.94 1.75 -27.69
C LYS A 574 -9.11 1.85 -26.73
N LYS A 575 -10.09 0.95 -26.84
CA LYS A 575 -11.29 0.90 -25.98
C LYS A 575 -10.95 1.02 -24.48
N LYS A 576 -9.94 0.26 -24.03
CA LYS A 576 -9.51 0.17 -22.62
C LYS A 576 -8.30 1.04 -22.25
N LEU A 577 -7.69 1.77 -23.19
CA LEU A 577 -6.48 2.55 -22.91
C LEU A 577 -6.81 4.05 -22.86
N ARG A 578 -6.21 4.75 -21.91
CA ARG A 578 -6.23 6.21 -21.77
C ARG A 578 -4.79 6.71 -21.69
N ARG A 579 -4.43 7.65 -22.56
CA ARG A 579 -3.09 8.22 -22.60
C ARG A 579 -3.08 9.63 -23.20
N PRO A 580 -2.05 10.45 -22.94
CA PRO A 580 -1.80 11.67 -23.68
C PRO A 580 -1.62 11.46 -25.20
N PRO A 581 -1.59 12.57 -25.98
CA PRO A 581 -1.16 12.57 -27.38
C PRO A 581 0.11 11.77 -27.63
N ILE A 582 0.18 11.11 -28.79
CA ILE A 582 1.33 10.25 -29.14
C ILE A 582 2.64 11.04 -29.06
N GLY A 583 3.64 10.46 -28.40
CA GLY A 583 4.96 11.05 -28.21
C GLY A 583 5.07 12.06 -27.06
N LYS A 584 3.97 12.38 -26.37
CA LYS A 584 3.97 13.27 -25.21
C LYS A 584 3.57 12.53 -23.92
N LYS A 585 4.12 12.96 -22.79
CA LYS A 585 3.65 12.61 -21.45
C LYS A 585 2.62 13.63 -20.96
N MET A 586 1.84 13.30 -19.93
CA MET A 586 0.93 14.26 -19.27
C MET A 586 1.42 14.59 -17.88
N ILE A 587 1.51 15.87 -17.55
CA ILE A 587 1.67 16.35 -16.17
C ILE A 587 0.31 16.79 -15.66
N MET A 588 -0.26 16.06 -14.71
CA MET A 588 -1.51 16.42 -14.06
C MET A 588 -1.21 17.08 -12.72
N PHE A 589 -1.40 18.39 -12.66
CA PHE A 589 -1.25 19.16 -11.43
C PHE A 589 -2.56 19.16 -10.65
N ILE A 590 -2.54 18.67 -9.41
CA ILE A 590 -3.67 18.58 -8.50
C ILE A 590 -3.41 19.54 -7.33
N ASP A 591 -4.06 20.68 -7.36
CA ASP A 591 -3.94 21.70 -6.32
C ASP A 591 -4.91 21.42 -5.18
N ASP A 592 -4.46 21.68 -3.95
CA ASP A 592 -5.23 21.46 -2.70
C ASP A 592 -5.81 20.04 -2.58
N VAL A 593 -5.00 19.00 -2.87
CA VAL A 593 -5.44 17.59 -2.97
C VAL A 593 -6.11 17.03 -1.70
N ASN A 594 -5.89 17.67 -0.54
CA ASN A 594 -6.46 17.28 0.75
C ASN A 594 -7.67 18.12 1.22
N MET A 595 -8.24 18.92 0.32
CA MET A 595 -9.50 19.64 0.55
C MET A 595 -10.79 18.81 0.41
N PRO A 596 -10.87 17.73 -0.40
CA PRO A 596 -12.10 16.96 -0.50
C PRO A 596 -12.60 16.45 0.86
N VAL A 597 -13.92 16.45 1.05
CA VAL A 597 -14.54 16.10 2.33
C VAL A 597 -14.41 14.60 2.63
N LEU A 598 -14.13 14.28 3.89
CA LEU A 598 -14.14 12.93 4.42
C LEU A 598 -15.56 12.36 4.40
N ASP A 599 -15.69 11.08 4.05
CA ASP A 599 -16.92 10.37 4.31
C ASP A 599 -17.12 10.09 5.81
N ARG A 600 -18.25 9.47 6.15
CA ARG A 600 -18.62 9.14 7.54
C ARG A 600 -17.56 8.29 8.28
N TYR A 601 -16.73 7.55 7.54
CA TYR A 601 -15.74 6.61 8.07
C TYR A 601 -14.30 7.12 7.91
N GLY A 602 -14.12 8.39 7.54
CA GLY A 602 -12.80 9.03 7.46
C GLY A 602 -12.02 8.74 6.16
N SER A 603 -12.65 8.16 5.14
CA SER A 603 -12.03 7.99 3.82
C SER A 603 -12.29 9.20 2.92
N GLN A 604 -11.41 9.44 1.94
CA GLN A 604 -11.59 10.49 0.91
C GLN A 604 -11.77 9.84 -0.46
N PRO A 605 -13.01 9.56 -0.92
CA PRO A 605 -13.26 8.89 -2.19
C PRO A 605 -12.55 9.49 -3.42
N PRO A 606 -12.45 10.84 -3.56
CA PRO A 606 -11.68 11.43 -4.68
C PRO A 606 -10.19 11.10 -4.62
N VAL A 607 -9.59 11.09 -3.43
CA VAL A 607 -8.17 10.73 -3.23
C VAL A 607 -7.94 9.24 -3.48
N GLU A 608 -8.87 8.39 -3.09
CA GLU A 608 -8.84 6.95 -3.37
C GLU A 608 -8.94 6.64 -4.87
N LEU A 609 -9.72 7.42 -5.62
CA LEU A 609 -9.74 7.35 -7.08
C LEU A 609 -8.39 7.77 -7.69
N LEU A 610 -7.81 8.89 -7.24
CA LEU A 610 -6.49 9.33 -7.70
C LEU A 610 -5.42 8.27 -7.44
N ARG A 611 -5.45 7.64 -6.26
CA ARG A 611 -4.57 6.52 -5.91
C ARG A 611 -4.73 5.35 -6.89
N GLN A 612 -5.97 4.96 -7.20
CA GLN A 612 -6.22 3.86 -8.13
C GLN A 612 -5.68 4.18 -9.54
N ILE A 613 -5.84 5.43 -9.98
CA ILE A 613 -5.33 5.89 -11.27
C ILE A 613 -3.80 5.84 -11.31
N MET A 614 -3.12 6.27 -10.25
CA MET A 614 -1.66 6.14 -10.12
C MET A 614 -1.19 4.69 -10.14
N GLU A 615 -2.00 3.77 -9.64
CA GLU A 615 -1.71 2.32 -9.61
C GLU A 615 -2.06 1.60 -10.94
N GLY A 616 -2.55 2.34 -11.95
CA GLY A 616 -2.62 1.86 -13.33
C GLY A 616 -3.93 2.15 -14.05
N GLY A 617 -4.97 2.69 -13.40
CA GLY A 617 -6.20 3.03 -14.09
C GLY A 617 -7.46 3.15 -13.23
N PHE A 618 -8.62 3.12 -13.87
CA PHE A 618 -9.93 3.24 -13.21
C PHE A 618 -11.03 2.50 -13.99
N TYR A 619 -12.18 2.27 -13.36
CA TYR A 619 -13.30 1.57 -13.98
C TYR A 619 -14.21 2.50 -14.79
N ASP A 620 -14.70 2.02 -15.94
CA ASP A 620 -15.81 2.65 -16.63
C ASP A 620 -17.10 2.52 -15.81
N LEU A 621 -17.67 3.63 -15.36
CA LEU A 621 -18.91 3.61 -14.56
C LEU A 621 -20.17 3.32 -15.39
N LYS A 622 -20.09 3.31 -16.73
CA LYS A 622 -21.21 3.04 -17.64
C LYS A 622 -21.14 1.62 -18.23
N LYS A 623 -19.92 1.17 -18.55
CA LYS A 623 -19.65 -0.10 -19.23
C LYS A 623 -18.91 -1.12 -18.35
N PHE A 624 -18.55 -0.75 -17.13
CA PHE A 624 -18.03 -1.61 -16.07
C PHE A 624 -16.77 -2.42 -16.41
N PHE A 625 -15.90 -1.89 -17.27
CA PHE A 625 -14.59 -2.49 -17.55
C PHE A 625 -13.45 -1.59 -17.07
N PHE A 626 -12.33 -2.20 -16.69
CA PHE A 626 -11.13 -1.47 -16.28
C PHE A 626 -10.45 -0.77 -17.47
N LYS A 627 -10.10 0.50 -17.29
CA LYS A 627 -9.36 1.31 -18.25
C LYS A 627 -7.96 1.56 -17.72
N SER A 628 -6.94 1.17 -18.47
CA SER A 628 -5.56 1.48 -18.13
C SER A 628 -5.24 2.94 -18.45
N VAL A 629 -4.46 3.57 -17.57
CA VAL A 629 -3.93 4.92 -17.74
C VAL A 629 -2.41 4.82 -17.84
N GLU A 630 -1.85 5.34 -18.92
CA GLU A 630 -0.41 5.32 -19.22
C GLU A 630 0.11 6.73 -19.47
N ASP A 631 1.42 6.94 -19.25
CA ASP A 631 2.15 8.19 -19.52
C ASP A 631 1.60 9.44 -18.78
N VAL A 632 1.01 9.27 -17.60
CA VAL A 632 0.56 10.37 -16.73
C VAL A 632 1.44 10.47 -15.48
N THR A 633 1.95 11.68 -15.23
CA THR A 633 2.71 12.03 -14.03
C THR A 633 1.91 13.02 -13.19
N PHE A 634 1.72 12.71 -11.91
CA PHE A 634 0.98 13.54 -10.99
C PHE A 634 1.89 14.48 -10.21
N VAL A 635 1.48 15.74 -10.14
CA VAL A 635 2.08 16.75 -9.28
C VAL A 635 0.99 17.22 -8.33
N GLY A 636 1.16 16.96 -7.03
CA GLY A 636 0.21 17.40 -6.01
C GLY A 636 0.71 18.65 -5.30
N ALA A 637 -0.22 19.48 -4.83
CA ALA A 637 0.05 20.48 -3.81
C ALA A 637 -0.95 20.35 -2.66
N CYS A 638 -0.47 20.48 -1.43
CA CYS A 638 -1.35 20.60 -0.25
C CYS A 638 -0.70 21.42 0.86
N ALA A 639 -1.51 21.90 1.79
CA ALA A 639 -1.04 22.40 3.07
C ALA A 639 -1.27 21.34 4.16
N PRO A 640 -0.57 21.43 5.31
CA PRO A 640 -0.79 20.54 6.44
C PRO A 640 -2.28 20.44 6.83
N PRO A 641 -2.71 19.31 7.41
CA PRO A 641 -4.07 19.15 7.91
C PRO A 641 -4.44 20.26 8.91
N GLY A 642 -5.65 20.82 8.77
CA GLY A 642 -6.10 21.97 9.54
C GLY A 642 -6.87 23.00 8.69
N GLY A 643 -7.69 23.83 9.34
CA GLY A 643 -8.44 24.89 8.64
C GLY A 643 -9.36 24.39 7.52
N GLY A 644 -9.95 23.20 7.67
CA GLY A 644 -10.80 22.53 6.67
C GLY A 644 -10.08 21.50 5.78
N ARG A 645 -8.74 21.41 5.87
CA ARG A 645 -7.93 20.39 5.18
C ARG A 645 -7.81 19.11 5.98
N ASN A 646 -7.89 17.98 5.27
CA ASN A 646 -7.91 16.65 5.87
C ASN A 646 -6.52 15.98 5.82
N PRO A 647 -6.25 14.99 6.70
CA PRO A 647 -5.06 14.16 6.58
C PRO A 647 -5.13 13.29 5.32
N LEU A 648 -4.01 13.20 4.58
CA LEU A 648 -3.89 12.31 3.43
C LEU A 648 -3.50 10.90 3.89
N PRO A 649 -4.08 9.84 3.30
CA PRO A 649 -3.69 8.48 3.64
C PRO A 649 -2.27 8.19 3.12
N GLN A 650 -1.46 7.48 3.93
CA GLN A 650 -0.12 7.08 3.52
C GLN A 650 -0.13 6.17 2.29
N ARG A 651 -1.22 5.43 2.07
CA ARG A 651 -1.41 4.65 0.85
C ARG A 651 -1.42 5.50 -0.42
N PHE A 652 -1.82 6.77 -0.32
CA PHE A 652 -1.76 7.73 -1.41
C PHE A 652 -0.40 8.43 -1.45
N THR A 653 0.09 8.95 -0.32
CA THR A 653 1.35 9.73 -0.30
C THR A 653 2.59 8.90 -0.62
N ARG A 654 2.57 7.57 -0.42
CA ARG A 654 3.68 6.67 -0.78
C ARG A 654 4.07 6.69 -2.26
N HIS A 655 3.19 7.17 -3.13
CA HIS A 655 3.43 7.24 -4.58
C HIS A 655 4.20 8.51 -4.98
N PHE A 656 4.39 9.45 -4.04
CA PHE A 656 4.98 10.75 -4.31
C PHE A 656 6.34 10.93 -3.66
N ASN A 657 7.22 11.64 -4.38
CA ASN A 657 8.36 12.32 -3.79
C ASN A 657 7.83 13.54 -3.02
N MET A 658 7.94 13.48 -1.70
CA MET A 658 7.35 14.43 -0.77
C MET A 658 8.33 15.59 -0.49
N ILE A 659 7.99 16.81 -0.91
CA ILE A 659 8.86 17.99 -0.77
C ILE A 659 8.16 19.09 0.04
N TRP A 660 8.74 19.44 1.18
CA TRP A 660 8.30 20.58 1.99
C TRP A 660 8.83 21.91 1.41
N GLN A 661 7.95 22.89 1.31
CA GLN A 661 8.24 24.27 0.95
C GLN A 661 8.31 25.11 2.21
N THR A 662 9.50 25.64 2.47
CA THR A 662 9.77 26.51 3.63
C THR A 662 9.07 27.84 3.48
N GLN A 663 8.95 28.57 4.57
CA GLN A 663 8.47 29.96 4.48
C GLN A 663 9.42 30.79 3.64
N LEU A 664 8.87 31.71 2.84
CA LEU A 664 9.66 32.61 2.01
C LEU A 664 10.64 33.38 2.91
N SER A 665 11.92 33.38 2.52
CA SER A 665 12.93 34.14 3.26
C SER A 665 12.61 35.64 3.22
N GLN A 666 13.05 36.41 4.22
CA GLN A 666 12.93 37.88 4.20
C GLN A 666 13.70 38.52 3.04
N GLN A 667 14.66 37.82 2.42
CA GLN A 667 15.38 38.30 1.24
C GLN A 667 14.59 38.01 -0.05
N SER A 668 13.71 37.01 -0.02
CA SER A 668 12.84 36.62 -1.14
C SER A 668 11.53 37.43 -1.18
N MET A 669 11.08 37.96 -0.04
CA MET A 669 9.94 38.88 0.11
C MET A 669 10.37 40.32 -0.10
#